data_AF-A0A1Y5II80-F1
#
_entry.id   AF-A0A1Y5II80-F1
#
_cell.length_a   1.000
_cell.length_b   1.000
_cell.length_c   1.000
_cell.angle_alpha   90.00
_cell.angle_beta   90.00
_cell.angle_gamma   90.00
#
_symmetry.space_group_name_H-M   'P 1'
#
loop_
_entity.id
_entity.type
_entity.pdbx_description
1 polymer ?
#
loop_
_entity_poly.entity_id
_entity_poly.type
_entity_poly.pdbx_seq_one_letter_code
_entity_poly.pdbx_strand_id
1 'polypeptide(L)'
;MTGLVRSAVEGAGVGFDFSGVVERADEGSGFEIGDEVFGLAPPMVGSIGEFVKVPSDMIALKSNKMTFRQAASIGLCGVSVTQALDQFKSKFAPSPALVIGASGGLGHMACQICAAEGARVVGVCSRANLEYVRSLGVEAAFPYDDEAETLERHLERAGYAGTFRIIIDTVTSNAKEDARFDYESRLRPFATKEASYVKFGGTPGRWAMAHIIRLGIPLRGVGAPFWIYFYQCDRQLRYLADAFDRGDFVPTVADSFPFTDAGVRDAFALVRSRHAVASRRERTDDVKSAMNEDAVERASSDDDFDRITPSSRSDGGPEATTVTTEGVGRESADARGRSKKFLPEMSMKTYMREAETIEIEDEGSDEDKGTKRRHAPVVMTFEKDTRKFTTRMIGGCQVKFPEGLDPHPAQMMTMSTIIRTLTRKEHAMIESPTGTGKTLALLCGALAWQEKNKVEMMASGMTTAVERAKYEKARVEYLMQKCDPTRKKPPVCAQGPGWSADDEYFKPGSGSSMNPKIFICSRTHSQLGQILGELKRTGYSPRYSVLSSRQRMCQMQKNDAECKQLIGSDEGKKKTGTTGCPYYNKHTHVVRAMERYPLNGSQGMYPQAWDMEDFERVVDEVDGCSFFALRKMYESADVVFCPYNYLFDINIRRKMSIETEGACVIIDEGHNIEDVCREGASAEFSLQAVGEAMDALSKNLGHVNVETNMLADFFRSISAFLEDMFRTNRAESTIIQSNQVPSFLQEMLSRFDAAHDMATLSETVNDLMTTKAKHLTPIVAPHISLAGDLASIVTMASTQPEAYNVIFGMKVDINSDSCPGVIIQCMKPSVAFNSVAKKARSVILTSGTLSPMTTFEAELGVRFGAKIEAPHVVPNENVYVEVTGALGEITYKATESENAGRRFAQNLGNYLLRYAKIIPGGMLVFFPKYSLIERVVREWHMSGLFGQLNDHKFLCCETRGAKGFQETLNQFDRGNTRSGSLMLAVYRGKVSEGIDFKDDKARAVFCVGIPFPSVFDPRVKAKKEFNDSPTSKQQGMLAGGEWYRAQAYRAYNQALGRCIRHPKDYAALFLVDARFREGGAWMLNNISKWIRNNTRASDDVNVSVGQVSAFFKRLRSMDSAPNALPGEPVSSQSNTPLVPVNQNQNGPPSPTLNEKQGDFLLSKLGCEANRELVDALDSMHRASVSAREEPMKVNAYAKALTSIRELKYEVTDGKKMSTKGPEKVQHIGASMGAQIDHWLKHRVFERMAYYEKGQLPPAK
;
A
#
# COMPACT_ATOMS: atom_id res chain seq x y z
N MET A 1 -2.39 15.37 -10.88
CA MET A 1 -2.58 16.10 -9.61
C MET A 1 -3.88 15.76 -8.88
N THR A 2 -5.06 15.77 -9.53
CA THR A 2 -6.38 15.51 -8.88
C THR A 2 -6.42 14.29 -7.96
N GLY A 3 -5.88 13.14 -8.38
CA GLY A 3 -5.84 11.93 -7.54
C GLY A 3 -5.01 12.06 -6.26
N LEU A 4 -3.93 12.85 -6.29
CA LEU A 4 -3.00 13.01 -5.17
C LEU A 4 -3.56 13.99 -4.12
N VAL A 5 -4.27 15.03 -4.57
CA VAL A 5 -5.07 15.90 -3.69
C VAL A 5 -6.21 15.09 -3.05
N ARG A 6 -6.90 14.25 -3.83
CA ARG A 6 -7.99 13.41 -3.34
C ARG A 6 -7.54 12.45 -2.23
N SER A 7 -6.43 11.73 -2.41
CA SER A 7 -5.86 10.85 -1.37
C SER A 7 -5.27 11.60 -0.16
N ALA A 8 -5.15 12.94 -0.23
CA ALA A 8 -4.73 13.79 0.88
C ALA A 8 -5.92 14.46 1.61
N VAL A 9 -7.15 14.20 1.17
CA VAL A 9 -8.40 14.70 1.75
C VAL A 9 -9.35 13.56 2.15
N GLU A 10 -9.26 12.38 1.50
CA GLU A 10 -10.00 11.18 1.92
C GLU A 10 -9.58 10.73 3.33
N GLY A 11 -10.43 10.98 4.33
CA GLY A 11 -10.18 10.71 5.76
C GLY A 11 -9.70 11.93 6.57
N ALA A 12 -9.48 13.07 5.93
CA ALA A 12 -9.34 14.36 6.61
C ALA A 12 -10.71 15.02 6.80
N GLY A 13 -10.85 15.86 7.83
CA GLY A 13 -12.02 16.74 7.92
C GLY A 13 -12.03 17.79 6.79
N VAL A 14 -13.22 18.30 6.50
CA VAL A 14 -13.44 19.28 5.40
C VAL A 14 -13.58 20.68 5.99
N GLY A 15 -13.30 21.72 5.20
CA GLY A 15 -13.35 23.12 5.63
C GLY A 15 -12.07 23.61 6.31
N PHE A 16 -12.03 24.91 6.56
CA PHE A 16 -10.95 25.59 7.31
C PHE A 16 -11.53 26.51 8.38
N ASP A 17 -12.63 27.20 8.07
CA ASP A 17 -13.23 28.21 8.94
C ASP A 17 -14.23 27.60 9.93
N PHE A 18 -14.23 28.07 11.18
CA PHE A 18 -15.24 27.72 12.18
C PHE A 18 -15.50 28.88 13.15
N SER A 19 -16.61 28.76 13.87
CA SER A 19 -16.85 29.44 15.14
C SER A 19 -17.74 28.57 16.01
N GLY A 20 -17.57 28.63 17.32
CA GLY A 20 -18.35 27.85 18.27
C GLY A 20 -17.96 28.15 19.72
N VAL A 21 -18.36 27.28 20.64
CA VAL A 21 -18.06 27.41 22.07
C VAL A 21 -16.96 26.42 22.46
N VAL A 22 -16.05 26.83 23.35
CA VAL A 22 -15.00 25.96 23.90
C VAL A 22 -15.63 24.93 24.85
N GLU A 23 -15.87 23.71 24.36
CA GLU A 23 -16.30 22.56 25.17
C GLU A 23 -15.19 22.07 26.13
N ARG A 24 -13.92 22.18 25.70
CA ARG A 24 -12.76 21.73 26.47
C ARG A 24 -11.48 22.46 26.07
N ALA A 25 -10.80 23.03 27.05
CA ALA A 25 -9.46 23.59 26.94
C ALA A 25 -8.40 22.66 27.56
N ASP A 26 -7.15 22.73 27.06
CA ASP A 26 -5.99 22.12 27.72
C ASP A 26 -5.33 23.17 28.65
N GLU A 27 -4.70 22.76 29.75
CA GLU A 27 -4.16 23.68 30.78
C GLU A 27 -3.09 24.63 30.22
N GLY A 28 -3.23 25.93 30.48
CA GLY A 28 -2.35 26.97 29.93
C GLY A 28 -2.60 27.35 28.47
N SER A 29 -3.69 26.88 27.84
CA SER A 29 -4.05 27.22 26.46
C SER A 29 -4.52 28.67 26.25
N GLY A 30 -5.00 29.33 27.30
CA GLY A 30 -5.48 30.72 27.27
C GLY A 30 -6.98 30.90 26.98
N PHE A 31 -7.76 29.81 27.05
CA PHE A 31 -9.22 29.79 26.89
C PHE A 31 -9.86 28.95 28.01
N GLU A 32 -11.10 29.26 28.38
CA GLU A 32 -11.90 28.56 29.39
C GLU A 32 -13.11 27.85 28.78
N ILE A 33 -13.73 26.91 29.52
CA ILE A 33 -14.91 26.20 29.04
C ILE A 33 -16.11 27.15 29.04
N GLY A 34 -16.74 27.31 27.88
CA GLY A 34 -17.79 28.31 27.65
C GLY A 34 -17.36 29.53 26.85
N ASP A 35 -16.06 29.71 26.54
CA ASP A 35 -15.60 30.81 25.68
C ASP A 35 -16.20 30.72 24.27
N GLU A 36 -16.75 31.83 23.77
CA GLU A 36 -17.13 31.94 22.37
C GLU A 36 -15.91 32.26 21.50
N VAL A 37 -15.63 31.41 20.51
CA VAL A 37 -14.40 31.47 19.71
C VAL A 37 -14.66 31.35 18.21
N PHE A 38 -13.69 31.83 17.43
CA PHE A 38 -13.60 31.62 15.99
C PHE A 38 -12.15 31.47 15.55
N GLY A 39 -11.93 30.87 14.37
CA GLY A 39 -10.57 30.70 13.89
C GLY A 39 -10.44 29.78 12.69
N LEU A 40 -9.27 29.13 12.62
CA LEU A 40 -8.84 28.27 11.52
C LEU A 40 -8.52 26.86 11.99
N ALA A 41 -8.93 25.87 11.22
CA ALA A 41 -8.45 24.50 11.32
C ALA A 41 -7.18 24.30 10.48
N PRO A 42 -6.17 23.57 10.97
CA PRO A 42 -5.03 23.18 10.16
C PRO A 42 -5.45 22.36 8.93
N PRO A 43 -4.72 22.45 7.80
CA PRO A 43 -4.92 21.55 6.68
C PRO A 43 -4.86 20.09 7.11
N MET A 44 -5.80 19.28 6.61
CA MET A 44 -6.06 17.88 6.97
C MET A 44 -6.75 17.63 8.32
N VAL A 45 -6.97 18.64 9.16
CA VAL A 45 -7.83 18.52 10.36
C VAL A 45 -9.30 18.74 9.99
N GLY A 46 -9.59 19.85 9.29
CA GLY A 46 -10.94 20.25 8.92
C GLY A 46 -11.68 21.03 10.01
N SER A 47 -12.72 21.76 9.60
CA SER A 47 -13.52 22.63 10.47
C SER A 47 -15.01 22.28 10.50
N ILE A 48 -15.47 21.44 9.56
CA ILE A 48 -16.85 20.99 9.44
C ILE A 48 -17.07 19.76 10.34
N GLY A 49 -17.73 19.98 11.48
CA GLY A 49 -18.15 18.97 12.43
C GLY A 49 -18.80 19.60 13.66
N GLU A 50 -19.45 18.80 14.51
CA GLU A 50 -20.05 19.26 15.78
C GLU A 50 -18.98 19.69 16.80
N PHE A 51 -17.81 19.05 16.76
CA PHE A 51 -16.64 19.39 17.56
C PHE A 51 -15.38 19.40 16.67
N VAL A 52 -14.50 20.37 16.90
CA VAL A 52 -13.19 20.47 16.21
C VAL A 52 -12.07 20.65 17.24
N LYS A 53 -10.97 19.89 17.12
CA LYS A 53 -9.75 20.11 17.92
C LYS A 53 -8.75 20.96 17.14
N VAL A 54 -8.40 22.12 17.70
CA VAL A 54 -7.56 23.15 17.07
C VAL A 54 -6.44 23.60 18.02
N PRO A 55 -5.25 23.99 17.51
CA PRO A 55 -4.21 24.67 18.29
C PRO A 55 -4.67 26.04 18.77
N SER A 56 -4.34 26.44 20.00
CA SER A 56 -4.77 27.74 20.55
C SER A 56 -4.13 28.97 19.87
N ASP A 57 -3.05 28.79 19.10
CA ASP A 57 -2.45 29.84 18.24
C ASP A 57 -3.17 30.02 16.89
N MET A 58 -4.30 29.34 16.69
CA MET A 58 -5.16 29.42 15.51
C MET A 58 -6.62 29.83 15.83
N ILE A 59 -6.83 30.37 17.03
CA ILE A 59 -8.13 30.73 17.62
C ILE A 59 -8.06 32.17 18.16
N ALA A 60 -9.17 32.89 18.12
CA ALA A 60 -9.40 34.05 18.97
C ALA A 60 -10.80 34.02 19.59
N LEU A 61 -10.99 34.77 20.68
CA LEU A 61 -12.32 35.08 21.20
C LEU A 61 -13.12 35.80 20.12
N LYS A 62 -14.39 35.41 19.99
CA LYS A 62 -15.38 36.03 19.11
C LYS A 62 -15.82 37.37 19.72
N SER A 63 -16.09 38.38 18.89
CA SER A 63 -16.72 39.61 19.37
C SER A 63 -18.16 39.33 19.84
N ASN A 64 -18.56 39.93 20.97
CA ASN A 64 -19.93 39.85 21.49
C ASN A 64 -20.95 40.56 20.58
N LYS A 65 -20.51 41.42 19.65
CA LYS A 65 -21.38 42.05 18.63
C LYS A 65 -21.55 41.20 17.37
N MET A 66 -20.72 40.18 17.20
CA MET A 66 -20.65 39.35 16.00
C MET A 66 -21.54 38.12 16.19
N THR A 67 -22.25 37.68 15.14
CA THR A 67 -22.92 36.37 15.17
C THR A 67 -21.92 35.24 14.88
N PHE A 68 -22.17 34.02 15.36
CA PHE A 68 -21.39 32.85 14.94
C PHE A 68 -21.37 32.71 13.41
N ARG A 69 -22.51 32.94 12.75
CA ARG A 69 -22.63 32.93 11.27
C ARG A 69 -21.65 33.89 10.57
N GLN A 70 -21.44 35.09 11.13
CA GLN A 70 -20.43 36.03 10.63
C GLN A 70 -19.01 35.56 10.98
N ALA A 71 -18.78 35.13 12.23
CA ALA A 71 -17.47 34.69 12.71
C ALA A 71 -16.88 33.53 11.89
N ALA A 72 -17.69 32.51 11.60
CA ALA A 72 -17.36 31.37 10.75
C ALA A 72 -17.07 31.72 9.27
N SER A 73 -17.28 32.98 8.83
CA SER A 73 -16.94 33.43 7.48
C SER A 73 -15.59 34.15 7.38
N ILE A 74 -14.97 34.51 8.51
CA ILE A 74 -13.81 35.42 8.54
C ILE A 74 -12.48 34.68 8.30
N GLY A 75 -12.28 33.51 8.92
CA GLY A 75 -10.96 32.88 9.14
C GLY A 75 -9.98 32.99 7.97
N LEU A 76 -10.19 32.19 6.92
CA LEU A 76 -9.25 31.97 5.82
C LEU A 76 -9.11 33.21 4.94
N CYS A 77 -10.21 33.92 4.68
CA CYS A 77 -10.21 35.13 3.87
C CYS A 77 -9.54 36.30 4.61
N GLY A 78 -9.96 36.57 5.84
CA GLY A 78 -9.42 37.64 6.69
C GLY A 78 -7.96 37.43 7.07
N VAL A 79 -7.56 36.21 7.47
CA VAL A 79 -6.16 35.89 7.78
C VAL A 79 -5.30 35.92 6.51
N SER A 80 -5.81 35.47 5.35
CA SER A 80 -5.09 35.61 4.08
C SER A 80 -4.85 37.07 3.70
N VAL A 81 -5.86 37.94 3.85
CA VAL A 81 -5.73 39.39 3.58
C VAL A 81 -4.72 40.00 4.56
N THR A 82 -4.95 39.89 5.87
CA THR A 82 -4.10 40.52 6.90
C THR A 82 -2.65 40.04 6.86
N GLN A 83 -2.36 38.76 6.61
CA GLN A 83 -0.98 38.30 6.39
C GLN A 83 -0.34 38.84 5.10
N ALA A 84 -1.13 39.10 4.05
CA ALA A 84 -0.65 39.77 2.86
C ALA A 84 -0.36 41.27 3.14
N LEU A 85 -1.20 41.92 3.94
CA LEU A 85 -0.96 43.29 4.42
C LEU A 85 0.31 43.34 5.27
N ASP A 86 0.47 42.47 6.28
CA ASP A 86 1.71 42.33 7.08
C ASP A 86 2.97 42.24 6.19
N GLN A 87 2.93 41.42 5.13
CA GLN A 87 4.05 41.20 4.22
C GLN A 87 4.36 42.41 3.32
N PHE A 88 3.42 43.35 3.13
CA PHE A 88 3.55 44.49 2.21
C PHE A 88 3.19 45.86 2.83
N LYS A 89 3.10 45.95 4.16
CA LYS A 89 2.44 47.06 4.89
C LYS A 89 3.00 48.45 4.60
N SER A 90 4.28 48.54 4.23
CA SER A 90 4.98 49.80 3.89
C SER A 90 4.50 50.49 2.60
N LYS A 91 3.46 50.00 1.91
CA LYS A 91 2.98 50.53 0.62
C LYS A 91 1.58 51.13 0.61
N PHE A 92 0.83 51.08 1.71
CA PHE A 92 -0.62 51.33 1.69
C PHE A 92 -1.04 52.81 1.83
N ALA A 93 -0.37 53.61 2.67
CA ALA A 93 -0.79 54.97 2.96
C ALA A 93 -0.11 56.05 2.07
N PRO A 94 -0.83 57.05 1.54
CA PRO A 94 -2.24 57.05 1.12
C PRO A 94 -2.28 56.77 -0.40
N SER A 95 -1.90 55.56 -0.81
CA SER A 95 -1.71 55.20 -2.22
C SER A 95 -2.89 54.38 -2.76
N PRO A 96 -3.24 54.48 -4.06
CA PRO A 96 -4.26 53.64 -4.64
C PRO A 96 -3.93 52.14 -4.54
N ALA A 97 -4.95 51.35 -4.19
CA ALA A 97 -4.92 49.90 -4.09
C ALA A 97 -6.03 49.29 -4.97
N LEU A 98 -5.67 48.45 -5.94
CA LEU A 98 -6.64 47.80 -6.84
C LEU A 98 -7.02 46.41 -6.31
N VAL A 99 -8.31 46.11 -6.17
CA VAL A 99 -8.82 44.80 -5.73
C VAL A 99 -9.60 44.14 -6.87
N ILE A 100 -9.03 43.09 -7.45
CA ILE A 100 -9.63 42.32 -8.56
C ILE A 100 -10.45 41.17 -7.98
N GLY A 101 -11.74 41.12 -8.31
CA GLY A 101 -12.70 40.21 -7.68
C GLY A 101 -13.32 40.78 -6.42
N ALA A 102 -13.47 42.11 -6.34
CA ALA A 102 -13.89 42.85 -5.14
C ALA A 102 -15.23 42.40 -4.52
N SER A 103 -16.13 41.79 -5.30
CA SER A 103 -17.39 41.24 -4.79
C SER A 103 -17.29 39.78 -4.28
N GLY A 104 -16.11 39.16 -4.33
CA GLY A 104 -15.88 37.77 -3.91
C GLY A 104 -15.59 37.62 -2.41
N GLY A 105 -15.53 36.36 -1.95
CA GLY A 105 -15.32 36.02 -0.53
C GLY A 105 -14.05 36.64 0.08
N LEU A 106 -12.92 36.64 -0.64
CA LEU A 106 -11.69 37.31 -0.20
C LEU A 106 -11.68 38.80 -0.59
N GLY A 107 -12.23 39.14 -1.76
CA GLY A 107 -12.23 40.51 -2.30
C GLY A 107 -12.98 41.52 -1.43
N HIS A 108 -14.16 41.18 -0.92
CA HIS A 108 -14.95 42.14 -0.12
C HIS A 108 -14.33 42.43 1.25
N MET A 109 -13.57 41.48 1.79
CA MET A 109 -12.75 41.68 3.00
C MET A 109 -11.49 42.49 2.67
N ALA A 110 -10.84 42.21 1.54
CA ALA A 110 -9.69 42.98 1.08
C ALA A 110 -10.04 44.46 0.87
N CYS A 111 -11.21 44.78 0.31
CA CYS A 111 -11.67 46.17 0.16
C CYS A 111 -11.76 46.91 1.51
N GLN A 112 -12.51 46.36 2.47
CA GLN A 112 -12.73 47.00 3.77
C GLN A 112 -11.43 47.11 4.57
N ILE A 113 -10.65 46.03 4.69
CA ILE A 113 -9.43 46.02 5.50
C ILE A 113 -8.35 46.93 4.89
N CYS A 114 -8.26 47.05 3.56
CA CYS A 114 -7.35 48.02 2.93
C CYS A 114 -7.79 49.48 3.16
N ALA A 115 -9.10 49.76 3.17
CA ALA A 115 -9.62 51.09 3.48
C ALA A 115 -9.36 51.46 4.95
N ALA A 116 -9.55 50.52 5.88
CA ALA A 116 -9.25 50.68 7.30
C ALA A 116 -7.76 50.93 7.59
N GLU A 117 -6.86 50.33 6.80
CA GLU A 117 -5.42 50.60 6.83
C GLU A 117 -5.01 51.86 6.04
N GLY A 118 -5.98 52.69 5.63
CA GLY A 118 -5.77 54.02 5.06
C GLY A 118 -5.46 54.07 3.56
N ALA A 119 -5.76 53.01 2.80
CA ALA A 119 -5.54 52.98 1.35
C ALA A 119 -6.75 53.46 0.55
N ARG A 120 -6.48 54.06 -0.62
CA ARG A 120 -7.51 54.47 -1.59
C ARG A 120 -7.91 53.28 -2.45
N VAL A 121 -8.97 52.58 -2.06
CA VAL A 121 -9.36 51.30 -2.68
C VAL A 121 -10.16 51.51 -3.96
N VAL A 122 -9.75 50.82 -5.03
CA VAL A 122 -10.51 50.68 -6.29
C VAL A 122 -10.90 49.21 -6.47
N GLY A 123 -12.20 48.95 -6.59
CA GLY A 123 -12.73 47.59 -6.80
C GLY A 123 -12.99 47.24 -8.26
N VAL A 124 -12.70 46.00 -8.65
CA VAL A 124 -13.10 45.43 -9.95
C VAL A 124 -14.03 44.25 -9.72
N CYS A 125 -15.22 44.31 -10.32
CA CYS A 125 -16.28 43.30 -10.21
C CYS A 125 -17.09 43.22 -11.51
N SER A 126 -18.16 42.43 -11.53
CA SER A 126 -19.12 42.47 -12.65
C SER A 126 -20.05 43.68 -12.53
N ARG A 127 -20.68 44.11 -13.63
CA ARG A 127 -21.60 45.25 -13.71
C ARG A 127 -22.73 45.13 -12.68
N ALA A 128 -23.27 43.92 -12.49
CA ALA A 128 -24.30 43.59 -11.50
C ALA A 128 -23.86 43.69 -10.02
N ASN A 129 -22.56 43.79 -9.73
CA ASN A 129 -22.02 43.92 -8.37
C ASN A 129 -21.55 45.36 -8.03
N LEU A 130 -21.65 46.31 -8.95
CA LEU A 130 -21.09 47.66 -8.77
C LEU A 130 -21.66 48.42 -7.57
N GLU A 131 -22.96 48.29 -7.28
CA GLU A 131 -23.59 48.89 -6.10
C GLU A 131 -23.05 48.27 -4.80
N TYR A 132 -23.03 46.94 -4.71
CA TYR A 132 -22.51 46.23 -3.55
C TYR A 132 -21.04 46.59 -3.28
N VAL A 133 -20.18 46.58 -4.29
CA VAL A 133 -18.77 46.92 -4.11
C VAL A 133 -18.57 48.38 -3.67
N ARG A 134 -19.41 49.33 -4.13
CA ARG A 134 -19.41 50.72 -3.62
C ARG A 134 -19.82 50.81 -2.16
N SER A 135 -20.75 49.96 -1.70
CA SER A 135 -21.15 49.92 -0.28
C SER A 135 -20.06 49.39 0.67
N LEU A 136 -18.97 48.80 0.15
CA LEU A 136 -17.80 48.36 0.93
C LEU A 136 -16.79 49.48 1.24
N GLY A 137 -17.14 50.75 0.99
CA GLY A 137 -16.25 51.90 1.26
C GLY A 137 -15.12 52.10 0.25
N VAL A 138 -15.21 51.53 -0.95
CA VAL A 138 -14.23 51.78 -2.02
C VAL A 138 -14.43 53.17 -2.64
N GLU A 139 -13.35 53.79 -3.10
CA GLU A 139 -13.40 55.09 -3.80
C GLU A 139 -14.06 54.96 -5.18
N ALA A 140 -13.75 53.88 -5.90
CA ALA A 140 -14.29 53.62 -7.23
C ALA A 140 -14.52 52.12 -7.45
N ALA A 141 -15.51 51.79 -8.27
CA ALA A 141 -15.81 50.42 -8.68
C ALA A 141 -16.04 50.36 -10.20
N PHE A 142 -15.35 49.44 -10.88
CA PHE A 142 -15.35 49.29 -12.34
C PHE A 142 -15.77 47.88 -12.80
N PRO A 143 -16.56 47.76 -13.88
CA PRO A 143 -16.93 46.48 -14.47
C PRO A 143 -15.76 45.85 -15.24
N TYR A 144 -15.63 44.52 -15.19
CA TYR A 144 -14.76 43.76 -16.11
C TYR A 144 -15.51 43.23 -17.34
N ASP A 145 -16.84 43.30 -17.32
CA ASP A 145 -17.82 42.67 -18.23
C ASP A 145 -18.61 43.73 -19.03
N ASP A 146 -18.00 44.88 -19.29
CA ASP A 146 -18.61 45.95 -20.06
C ASP A 146 -18.35 45.77 -21.57
N GLU A 147 -19.42 45.54 -22.33
CA GLU A 147 -19.38 45.33 -23.78
C GLU A 147 -18.96 46.58 -24.57
N ALA A 148 -19.13 47.78 -23.99
CA ALA A 148 -18.80 49.04 -24.66
C ALA A 148 -17.32 49.44 -24.53
N GLU A 149 -16.65 49.02 -23.45
CA GLU A 149 -15.35 49.55 -23.05
C GLU A 149 -14.60 48.61 -22.11
N THR A 150 -13.30 48.39 -22.34
CA THR A 150 -12.52 47.45 -21.52
C THR A 150 -12.15 48.03 -20.16
N LEU A 151 -11.88 47.16 -19.18
CA LEU A 151 -11.42 47.52 -17.83
C LEU A 151 -10.21 48.46 -17.85
N GLU A 152 -9.27 48.23 -18.77
CA GLU A 152 -8.09 49.07 -18.97
C GLU A 152 -8.47 50.51 -19.32
N ARG A 153 -9.43 50.70 -20.24
CA ARG A 153 -9.93 52.03 -20.62
C ARG A 153 -10.72 52.71 -19.51
N HIS A 154 -11.51 51.95 -18.75
CA HIS A 154 -12.19 52.46 -17.56
C HIS A 154 -11.19 53.02 -16.54
N LEU A 155 -10.10 52.30 -16.28
CA LEU A 155 -9.02 52.74 -15.39
C LEU A 155 -8.19 53.89 -15.97
N GLU A 156 -7.94 53.93 -17.27
CA GLU A 156 -7.27 55.04 -17.98
C GLU A 156 -8.09 56.33 -17.90
N ARG A 157 -9.37 56.30 -18.28
CA ARG A 157 -10.26 57.47 -18.25
C ARG A 157 -10.46 58.01 -16.84
N ALA A 158 -10.49 57.14 -15.85
CA ALA A 158 -10.59 57.52 -14.43
C ALA A 158 -9.24 57.99 -13.83
N GLY A 159 -8.15 58.05 -14.61
CA GLY A 159 -6.87 58.61 -14.19
C GLY A 159 -5.98 57.66 -13.36
N TYR A 160 -6.31 56.36 -13.30
CA TYR A 160 -5.57 55.38 -12.48
C TYR A 160 -4.33 54.78 -13.16
N ALA A 161 -4.03 55.12 -14.42
CA ALA A 161 -2.86 54.64 -15.15
C ALA A 161 -1.55 54.94 -14.39
N GLY A 162 -0.75 53.90 -14.12
CA GLY A 162 0.50 53.97 -13.35
C GLY A 162 0.37 54.31 -11.85
N THR A 163 -0.84 54.42 -11.29
CA THR A 163 -1.04 54.94 -9.92
C THR A 163 -0.96 53.90 -8.81
N PHE A 164 -1.27 52.63 -9.08
CA PHE A 164 -1.42 51.62 -8.02
C PHE A 164 -0.06 51.23 -7.40
N ARG A 165 0.05 51.25 -6.06
CA ARG A 165 1.23 50.68 -5.35
C ARG A 165 1.02 49.25 -4.89
N ILE A 166 -0.22 48.77 -4.91
CA ILE A 166 -0.56 47.37 -4.72
C ILE A 166 -1.76 46.98 -5.57
N ILE A 167 -1.69 45.78 -6.14
CA ILE A 167 -2.80 45.12 -6.82
C ILE A 167 -3.04 43.79 -6.09
N ILE A 168 -4.24 43.63 -5.54
CA ILE A 168 -4.73 42.39 -4.91
C ILE A 168 -5.56 41.65 -5.95
N ASP A 169 -5.10 40.45 -6.33
CA ASP A 169 -5.72 39.64 -7.37
C ASP A 169 -6.26 38.35 -6.77
N THR A 170 -7.60 38.26 -6.69
CA THR A 170 -8.32 37.10 -6.15
C THR A 170 -8.93 36.23 -7.25
N VAL A 171 -8.60 36.47 -8.53
CA VAL A 171 -9.31 35.88 -9.69
C VAL A 171 -8.37 35.10 -10.60
N THR A 172 -7.18 35.61 -10.90
CA THR A 172 -6.27 34.94 -11.84
C THR A 172 -5.80 33.61 -11.23
N SER A 173 -6.09 32.49 -11.90
CA SER A 173 -5.63 31.16 -11.48
C SER A 173 -4.43 30.68 -12.33
N ASN A 174 -4.05 29.41 -12.21
CA ASN A 174 -3.09 28.74 -13.11
C ASN A 174 -3.74 27.58 -13.89
N ALA A 175 -5.07 27.43 -13.84
CA ALA A 175 -5.81 26.44 -14.63
C ALA A 175 -5.99 26.91 -16.07
N LYS A 176 -6.07 25.97 -17.03
CA LYS A 176 -6.16 26.31 -18.46
C LYS A 176 -7.46 27.05 -18.81
N GLU A 177 -8.58 26.71 -18.16
CA GLU A 177 -9.85 27.42 -18.36
C GLU A 177 -9.79 28.90 -17.94
N ASP A 178 -8.89 29.25 -17.01
CA ASP A 178 -8.78 30.58 -16.41
C ASP A 178 -7.75 31.48 -17.12
N ALA A 179 -7.04 30.98 -18.15
CA ALA A 179 -6.03 31.74 -18.88
C ALA A 179 -6.58 33.03 -19.55
N ARG A 180 -7.89 33.11 -19.77
CA ARG A 180 -8.59 34.33 -20.25
C ARG A 180 -8.68 35.45 -19.20
N PHE A 181 -8.38 35.14 -17.95
CA PHE A 181 -8.39 36.07 -16.81
C PHE A 181 -6.96 36.41 -16.33
N ASP A 182 -5.95 36.39 -17.22
CA ASP A 182 -4.59 36.84 -16.85
C ASP A 182 -4.53 38.36 -16.66
N TYR A 183 -4.91 38.82 -15.47
CA TYR A 183 -4.84 40.22 -15.10
C TYR A 183 -3.40 40.67 -14.76
N GLU A 184 -2.47 39.75 -14.46
CA GLU A 184 -1.10 40.12 -14.06
C GLU A 184 -0.31 40.72 -15.24
N SER A 185 -0.51 40.23 -16.46
CA SER A 185 0.06 40.84 -17.67
C SER A 185 -0.69 42.10 -18.10
N ARG A 186 -2.04 42.05 -18.15
CA ARG A 186 -2.91 43.13 -18.61
C ARG A 186 -2.83 44.40 -17.77
N LEU A 187 -2.83 44.27 -16.45
CA LEU A 187 -2.91 45.42 -15.52
C LEU A 187 -1.55 45.85 -14.98
N ARG A 188 -0.45 45.23 -15.41
CA ARG A 188 0.92 45.68 -15.09
C ARG A 188 1.20 47.15 -15.41
N PRO A 189 0.72 47.74 -16.54
CA PRO A 189 0.93 49.16 -16.85
C PRO A 189 0.21 50.13 -15.91
N PHE A 190 -0.81 49.67 -15.18
CA PHE A 190 -1.57 50.47 -14.22
C PHE A 190 -0.87 50.57 -12.85
N ALA A 191 0.15 49.76 -12.64
CA ALA A 191 0.94 49.72 -11.43
C ALA A 191 2.17 50.63 -11.51
N THR A 192 2.51 51.27 -10.39
CA THR A 192 3.80 51.95 -10.22
C THR A 192 4.97 50.96 -10.42
N LYS A 193 6.15 51.46 -10.80
CA LYS A 193 7.36 50.61 -10.98
C LYS A 193 7.78 49.84 -9.71
N GLU A 194 7.33 50.29 -8.54
CA GLU A 194 7.59 49.67 -7.23
C GLU A 194 6.44 48.81 -6.72
N ALA A 195 5.35 48.65 -7.49
CA ALA A 195 4.13 48.04 -6.99
C ALA A 195 4.28 46.58 -6.57
N SER A 196 3.54 46.17 -5.53
CA SER A 196 3.35 44.76 -5.20
C SER A 196 2.13 44.20 -5.95
N TYR A 197 2.32 43.18 -6.79
CA TYR A 197 1.22 42.39 -7.34
C TYR A 197 1.01 41.14 -6.47
N VAL A 198 -0.13 41.04 -5.80
CA VAL A 198 -0.45 40.00 -4.81
C VAL A 198 -1.51 39.07 -5.39
N LYS A 199 -1.05 38.04 -6.11
CA LYS A 199 -1.89 36.97 -6.66
C LYS A 199 -2.19 35.92 -5.58
N PHE A 200 -3.46 35.74 -5.24
CA PHE A 200 -3.89 34.71 -4.30
C PHE A 200 -4.08 33.36 -5.02
N GLY A 201 -3.34 32.34 -4.57
CA GLY A 201 -3.33 31.01 -5.18
C GLY A 201 -2.15 30.76 -6.15
N GLY A 202 -1.89 29.49 -6.46
CA GLY A 202 -0.73 29.07 -7.24
C GLY A 202 -0.38 27.59 -7.09
N THR A 203 0.82 27.20 -7.54
CA THR A 203 1.32 25.81 -7.48
C THR A 203 2.05 25.51 -6.16
N PRO A 204 2.20 24.23 -5.78
CA PRO A 204 3.03 23.83 -4.64
C PRO A 204 4.49 24.32 -4.69
N GLY A 205 5.02 24.59 -5.90
CA GLY A 205 6.33 25.25 -6.05
C GLY A 205 6.35 26.71 -5.57
N ARG A 206 5.26 27.48 -5.80
CA ARG A 206 5.12 28.83 -5.21
C ARG A 206 4.99 28.78 -3.69
N TRP A 207 4.29 27.77 -3.13
CA TRP A 207 4.21 27.54 -1.69
C TRP A 207 5.58 27.29 -1.06
N ALA A 208 6.38 26.37 -1.62
CA ALA A 208 7.74 26.11 -1.15
C ALA A 208 8.65 27.35 -1.24
N MET A 209 8.56 28.12 -2.34
CA MET A 209 9.33 29.34 -2.53
C MET A 209 8.94 30.46 -1.55
N ALA A 210 7.64 30.60 -1.22
CA ALA A 210 7.19 31.53 -0.18
C ALA A 210 7.73 31.15 1.21
N HIS A 211 7.83 29.85 1.51
CA HIS A 211 8.44 29.35 2.75
C HIS A 211 9.94 29.69 2.84
N ILE A 212 10.69 29.53 1.74
CA ILE A 212 12.12 29.87 1.67
C ILE A 212 12.35 31.37 1.90
N ILE A 213 11.52 32.23 1.32
CA ILE A 213 11.61 33.69 1.52
C ILE A 213 11.34 34.08 2.99
N ARG A 214 10.36 33.42 3.64
CA ARG A 214 10.04 33.67 5.07
C ARG A 214 11.13 33.18 6.05
N LEU A 215 12.05 32.31 5.62
CA LEU A 215 13.27 31.97 6.36
C LEU A 215 14.39 33.02 6.23
N GLY A 216 14.10 34.20 5.65
CA GLY A 216 15.04 35.31 5.52
C GLY A 216 16.03 35.19 4.37
N ILE A 217 15.81 34.27 3.41
CA ILE A 217 16.70 34.04 2.27
C ILE A 217 16.25 34.93 1.08
N PRO A 218 17.03 35.96 0.68
CA PRO A 218 16.61 36.93 -0.33
C PRO A 218 16.78 36.40 -1.76
N LEU A 219 15.69 35.95 -2.38
CA LEU A 219 15.65 35.59 -3.80
C LEU A 219 15.54 36.86 -4.68
N ARG A 220 16.66 37.29 -5.28
CA ARG A 220 16.67 38.40 -6.24
C ARG A 220 15.95 38.04 -7.54
N GLY A 221 15.17 38.98 -8.08
CA GLY A 221 14.62 38.93 -9.45
C GLY A 221 13.27 38.24 -9.62
N VAL A 222 12.66 37.70 -8.56
CA VAL A 222 11.35 37.04 -8.62
C VAL A 222 10.32 37.86 -7.84
N GLY A 223 9.15 38.13 -8.45
CA GLY A 223 8.03 38.75 -7.74
C GLY A 223 7.55 37.86 -6.59
N ALA A 224 7.56 38.37 -5.36
CA ALA A 224 7.41 37.57 -4.15
C ALA A 224 6.05 36.84 -4.11
N PRO A 225 6.00 35.50 -4.19
CA PRO A 225 4.75 34.76 -4.09
C PRO A 225 4.18 34.86 -2.68
N PHE A 226 2.89 35.21 -2.57
CA PHE A 226 2.17 35.15 -1.30
C PHE A 226 1.55 33.76 -1.08
N TRP A 227 1.49 33.33 0.18
CA TRP A 227 0.68 32.20 0.63
C TRP A 227 0.35 32.35 2.13
N ILE A 228 -0.85 31.93 2.56
CA ILE A 228 -1.22 31.93 3.99
C ILE A 228 -0.36 30.96 4.81
N TYR A 229 -0.01 31.36 6.03
CA TYR A 229 0.51 30.47 7.07
C TYR A 229 -0.60 30.22 8.10
N PHE A 230 -0.85 28.96 8.44
CA PHE A 230 -2.02 28.58 9.25
C PHE A 230 -1.79 28.73 10.76
N TYR A 231 -0.65 28.26 11.27
CA TYR A 231 -0.26 28.42 12.67
C TYR A 231 0.07 29.89 13.00
N GLN A 232 0.07 30.26 14.27
CA GLN A 232 0.41 31.61 14.76
C GLN A 232 -0.36 32.73 14.07
N CYS A 233 -1.69 32.54 13.90
CA CYS A 233 -2.60 33.51 13.31
C CYS A 233 -3.58 34.15 14.30
N ASP A 234 -3.52 33.76 15.58
CA ASP A 234 -4.23 34.37 16.71
C ASP A 234 -4.14 35.91 16.73
N ARG A 235 -2.98 36.48 16.36
CA ARG A 235 -2.79 37.94 16.24
C ARG A 235 -3.68 38.56 15.16
N GLN A 236 -3.76 37.94 13.99
CA GLN A 236 -4.60 38.40 12.88
C GLN A 236 -6.09 38.20 13.19
N LEU A 237 -6.45 37.08 13.85
CA LEU A 237 -7.82 36.81 14.27
C LEU A 237 -8.31 37.86 15.30
N ARG A 238 -7.49 38.21 16.32
CA ARG A 238 -7.82 39.30 17.25
C ARG A 238 -7.98 40.64 16.53
N TYR A 239 -7.05 41.01 15.64
CA TYR A 239 -7.19 42.24 14.84
C TYR A 239 -8.50 42.29 14.03
N LEU A 240 -8.96 41.17 13.48
CA LEU A 240 -10.22 41.09 12.72
C LEU A 240 -11.46 41.21 13.63
N ALA A 241 -11.39 40.69 14.86
CA ALA A 241 -12.42 40.94 15.88
C ALA A 241 -12.44 42.41 16.31
N ASP A 242 -11.28 43.00 16.61
CA ASP A 242 -11.14 44.41 16.97
C ASP A 242 -11.64 45.34 15.85
N ALA A 243 -11.35 45.00 14.59
CA ALA A 243 -11.81 45.77 13.42
C ALA A 243 -13.33 45.67 13.22
N PHE A 244 -13.93 44.50 13.46
CA PHE A 244 -15.38 44.35 13.50
C PHE A 244 -16.00 45.17 14.65
N ASP A 245 -15.39 45.16 15.83
CA ASP A 245 -15.89 45.90 17.00
C ASP A 245 -15.84 47.43 16.83
N ARG A 246 -14.91 47.95 16.02
CA ARG A 246 -14.85 49.36 15.60
C ARG A 246 -15.80 49.71 14.44
N GLY A 247 -16.27 48.72 13.69
CA GLY A 247 -17.05 48.92 12.46
C GLY A 247 -16.21 49.11 11.20
N ASP A 248 -14.89 48.93 11.28
CA ASP A 248 -13.95 49.03 10.14
C ASP A 248 -14.10 47.88 9.13
N PHE A 249 -14.71 46.76 9.56
CA PHE A 249 -14.80 45.52 8.82
C PHE A 249 -16.07 44.73 9.18
N VAL A 250 -16.92 44.47 8.19
CA VAL A 250 -18.09 43.59 8.32
C VAL A 250 -18.08 42.53 7.21
N PRO A 251 -18.02 41.23 7.53
CA PRO A 251 -18.08 40.17 6.53
C PRO A 251 -19.51 39.99 5.99
N THR A 252 -19.63 39.80 4.68
CA THR A 252 -20.93 39.61 4.01
C THR A 252 -21.21 38.13 3.76
N VAL A 253 -22.17 37.56 4.50
CA VAL A 253 -22.63 36.17 4.32
C VAL A 253 -23.82 36.14 3.35
N ALA A 254 -23.55 35.88 2.06
CA ALA A 254 -24.55 35.97 0.99
C ALA A 254 -25.62 34.86 1.00
N ASP A 255 -25.28 33.66 1.49
CA ASP A 255 -26.20 32.53 1.66
C ASP A 255 -25.70 31.61 2.78
N SER A 256 -26.52 30.70 3.28
CA SER A 256 -26.06 29.63 4.19
C SER A 256 -26.85 28.35 3.96
N PHE A 257 -26.12 27.25 3.82
CA PHE A 257 -26.66 25.97 3.40
C PHE A 257 -26.68 25.00 4.59
N PRO A 258 -27.79 24.29 4.85
CA PRO A 258 -27.84 23.29 5.91
C PRO A 258 -26.90 22.13 5.57
N PHE A 259 -26.32 21.48 6.59
CA PHE A 259 -25.47 20.29 6.43
C PHE A 259 -26.28 19.03 6.07
N THR A 260 -26.84 19.07 4.87
CA THR A 260 -27.59 18.01 4.20
C THR A 260 -27.03 17.81 2.79
N ASP A 261 -27.26 16.65 2.20
CA ASP A 261 -26.89 16.38 0.81
C ASP A 261 -27.45 17.42 -0.19
N ALA A 262 -28.62 18.02 0.09
CA ALA A 262 -29.17 19.10 -0.72
C ALA A 262 -28.34 20.38 -0.56
N GLY A 263 -28.27 20.92 0.67
CA GLY A 263 -27.53 22.16 0.94
C GLY A 263 -26.06 22.10 0.51
N VAL A 264 -25.38 20.97 0.71
CA VAL A 264 -23.99 20.78 0.27
C VAL A 264 -23.88 20.75 -1.27
N ARG A 265 -24.80 20.10 -1.99
CA ARG A 265 -24.83 20.15 -3.46
C ARG A 265 -25.09 21.57 -3.97
N ASP A 266 -26.00 22.30 -3.35
CA ASP A 266 -26.39 23.65 -3.76
C ASP A 266 -25.28 24.66 -3.47
N ALA A 267 -24.57 24.52 -2.34
CA ALA A 267 -23.35 25.26 -2.03
C ALA A 267 -22.27 25.02 -3.10
N PHE A 268 -22.01 23.75 -3.47
CA PHE A 268 -21.04 23.43 -4.53
C PHE A 268 -21.52 23.89 -5.92
N ALA A 269 -22.82 23.96 -6.18
CA ALA A 269 -23.37 24.53 -7.42
C ALA A 269 -23.17 26.05 -7.48
N LEU A 270 -23.40 26.77 -6.38
CA LEU A 270 -23.13 28.21 -6.27
C LEU A 270 -21.64 28.53 -6.42
N VAL A 271 -20.76 27.76 -5.78
CA VAL A 271 -19.30 27.92 -5.95
C VAL A 271 -18.88 27.66 -7.41
N ARG A 272 -19.45 26.65 -8.07
CA ARG A 272 -19.20 26.36 -9.49
C ARG A 272 -19.76 27.41 -10.44
N SER A 273 -20.83 28.13 -10.07
CA SER A 273 -21.37 29.21 -10.91
C SER A 273 -20.42 30.42 -11.00
N ARG A 274 -19.51 30.57 -10.02
CA ARG A 274 -18.60 31.72 -9.85
C ARG A 274 -19.30 33.07 -9.61
N HIS A 275 -20.62 33.08 -9.37
CA HIS A 275 -21.43 34.29 -9.19
C HIS A 275 -22.08 34.35 -7.79
N ALA A 276 -21.26 34.35 -6.74
CA ALA A 276 -21.69 34.10 -5.37
C ALA A 276 -22.63 35.14 -4.71
N VAL A 277 -22.71 36.39 -5.22
CA VAL A 277 -23.42 37.50 -4.53
C VAL A 277 -24.60 38.08 -5.32
N ALA A 278 -24.53 38.17 -6.65
CA ALA A 278 -25.54 38.90 -7.44
C ALA A 278 -26.73 38.07 -7.92
N SER A 279 -26.59 36.75 -8.13
CA SER A 279 -27.49 35.95 -8.99
C SER A 279 -28.86 35.57 -8.38
N ARG A 280 -29.37 36.35 -7.41
CA ARG A 280 -30.71 36.14 -6.82
C ARG A 280 -31.62 37.37 -6.81
N ARG A 281 -31.11 38.61 -6.90
CA ARG A 281 -31.99 39.81 -6.95
C ARG A 281 -32.93 39.83 -8.17
N GLU A 282 -32.55 39.16 -9.26
CA GLU A 282 -33.38 39.01 -10.46
C GLU A 282 -34.24 37.73 -10.46
N ARG A 283 -33.99 36.77 -9.54
CA ARG A 283 -34.69 35.47 -9.50
C ARG A 283 -35.87 35.44 -8.53
N THR A 284 -36.14 36.53 -7.81
CA THR A 284 -37.26 36.67 -6.88
C THR A 284 -38.61 36.95 -7.54
N ASP A 285 -38.64 37.27 -8.83
CA ASP A 285 -39.88 37.61 -9.54
C ASP A 285 -40.48 36.44 -10.31
N ASP A 286 -39.67 35.58 -10.94
CA ASP A 286 -40.15 34.36 -11.63
C ASP A 286 -40.86 33.37 -10.69
N VAL A 287 -40.35 33.23 -9.45
CA VAL A 287 -40.84 32.22 -8.48
C VAL A 287 -42.23 32.55 -7.94
N LYS A 288 -42.69 33.81 -8.02
CA LYS A 288 -44.04 34.24 -7.61
C LYS A 288 -45.17 33.62 -8.44
N SER A 289 -44.84 32.92 -9.53
CA SER A 289 -45.80 32.27 -10.43
C SER A 289 -46.11 30.79 -10.10
N ALA A 290 -45.40 30.16 -9.14
CA ALA A 290 -45.29 28.70 -9.11
C ALA A 290 -45.28 28.02 -7.71
N MET A 291 -45.78 28.64 -6.65
CA MET A 291 -46.02 27.97 -5.35
C MET A 291 -47.34 28.41 -4.69
N ASN A 292 -48.05 27.49 -4.05
CA ASN A 292 -49.28 27.77 -3.28
C ASN A 292 -49.00 28.65 -2.05
N GLU A 293 -50.01 29.43 -1.64
CA GLU A 293 -49.91 30.41 -0.55
C GLU A 293 -49.76 29.78 0.86
N ASP A 294 -50.15 28.50 1.05
CA ASP A 294 -50.10 27.75 2.33
C ASP A 294 -48.68 27.50 2.91
N ALA A 295 -47.62 27.98 2.25
CA ALA A 295 -46.23 27.73 2.62
C ALA A 295 -45.54 28.91 3.33
N VAL A 296 -46.10 30.13 3.29
CA VAL A 296 -45.38 31.36 3.64
C VAL A 296 -45.32 31.63 5.16
N GLU A 297 -46.36 31.26 5.92
CA GLU A 297 -46.43 31.53 7.38
C GLU A 297 -45.56 30.62 8.27
N ARG A 298 -44.77 29.69 7.69
CA ARG A 298 -44.01 28.68 8.46
C ARG A 298 -42.49 28.81 8.38
N ALA A 299 -41.99 29.99 7.97
CA ALA A 299 -40.57 30.30 7.78
C ALA A 299 -40.11 31.56 8.56
N SER A 300 -40.73 31.84 9.70
CA SER A 300 -40.50 33.05 10.51
C SER A 300 -40.39 32.76 12.02
N SER A 301 -39.62 31.74 12.40
CA SER A 301 -39.36 31.41 13.81
C SER A 301 -38.11 30.52 14.00
N ASP A 302 -36.94 30.99 13.52
CA ASP A 302 -35.63 30.37 13.80
C ASP A 302 -34.80 31.33 14.69
N ASP A 303 -35.11 31.33 16.00
CA ASP A 303 -34.52 32.23 17.01
C ASP A 303 -34.11 31.44 18.27
N ASP A 304 -33.78 30.14 18.08
CA ASP A 304 -33.82 29.10 19.11
C ASP A 304 -32.43 28.51 19.45
N PHE A 305 -31.37 29.32 19.30
CA PHE A 305 -29.98 28.93 19.64
C PHE A 305 -29.46 29.59 20.94
N ASP A 306 -30.16 30.61 21.45
CA ASP A 306 -29.69 31.50 22.54
C ASP A 306 -30.18 31.11 23.95
N ARG A 307 -30.80 29.92 24.14
CA ARG A 307 -31.41 29.52 25.42
C ARG A 307 -31.19 28.08 25.86
N ILE A 308 -29.99 27.79 26.37
CA ILE A 308 -29.80 26.70 27.34
C ILE A 308 -29.08 27.26 28.59
N THR A 309 -29.85 27.55 29.64
CA THR A 309 -29.32 27.79 30.99
C THR A 309 -29.71 26.64 31.93
N PRO A 310 -28.78 26.07 32.71
CA PRO A 310 -29.09 24.99 33.64
C PRO A 310 -29.79 25.57 34.89
N SER A 311 -31.12 25.46 34.95
CA SER A 311 -31.90 25.89 36.12
C SER A 311 -32.12 24.75 37.13
N SER A 312 -32.06 25.09 38.41
CA SER A 312 -32.05 24.13 39.54
C SER A 312 -33.39 24.01 40.25
N ARG A 313 -33.72 22.79 40.66
CA ARG A 313 -34.62 22.39 41.78
C ARG A 313 -34.37 20.90 42.04
N SER A 314 -33.84 20.43 43.18
CA SER A 314 -34.13 20.63 44.60
C SER A 314 -35.35 19.84 45.10
N ASP A 315 -35.09 18.73 45.80
CA ASP A 315 -35.73 18.39 47.08
C ASP A 315 -34.97 17.24 47.78
N GLY A 316 -35.04 17.20 49.12
CA GLY A 316 -34.53 16.09 49.94
C GLY A 316 -33.07 16.20 50.46
N GLY A 317 -32.89 16.79 51.63
CA GLY A 317 -31.75 16.52 52.53
C GLY A 317 -32.24 15.78 53.79
N PRO A 318 -31.56 15.88 54.95
CA PRO A 318 -30.21 16.40 55.19
C PRO A 318 -29.33 15.43 56.03
N GLU A 319 -28.02 15.63 56.05
CA GLU A 319 -27.22 15.45 57.28
C GLU A 319 -25.92 16.25 57.20
N ALA A 320 -25.30 16.54 58.35
CA ALA A 320 -24.23 17.53 58.45
C ALA A 320 -23.05 17.04 59.31
N THR A 321 -21.82 17.37 58.90
CA THR A 321 -20.72 17.56 59.84
C THR A 321 -19.77 18.63 59.31
N THR A 322 -19.37 19.54 60.19
CA THR A 322 -18.37 20.60 59.97
C THR A 322 -16.94 20.05 60.07
N VAL A 323 -15.93 20.86 59.70
CA VAL A 323 -14.77 21.28 60.54
C VAL A 323 -13.66 22.00 59.72
N THR A 324 -13.43 23.29 60.04
CA THR A 324 -12.18 24.13 59.94
C THR A 324 -11.32 24.14 58.66
N THR A 325 -10.98 25.28 58.00
CA THR A 325 -10.06 26.39 58.40
C THR A 325 -8.61 25.96 58.70
N GLU A 326 -7.52 26.71 58.46
CA GLU A 326 -7.19 28.06 57.88
C GLU A 326 -5.68 28.07 57.48
N GLY A 327 -5.03 29.06 56.83
CA GLY A 327 -5.48 30.32 56.21
C GLY A 327 -4.35 31.37 56.00
N VAL A 328 -4.51 32.26 55.00
CA VAL A 328 -3.99 33.66 54.91
C VAL A 328 -2.48 33.97 54.71
N GLY A 329 -2.16 34.92 53.78
CA GLY A 329 -0.88 35.66 53.68
C GLY A 329 -0.27 35.73 52.25
N ARG A 330 -0.61 36.65 51.33
CA ARG A 330 -0.42 38.13 51.17
C ARG A 330 0.96 38.66 50.68
N GLU A 331 0.95 39.09 49.41
CA GLU A 331 1.45 40.37 48.84
C GLU A 331 2.95 40.66 48.49
N SER A 332 3.14 41.07 47.21
CA SER A 332 4.19 41.97 46.63
C SER A 332 5.64 41.46 46.43
N ALA A 333 6.42 41.94 45.44
CA ALA A 333 6.11 42.50 44.10
C ALA A 333 7.39 42.50 43.19
N ASP A 334 7.21 42.52 41.87
CA ASP A 334 8.14 42.91 40.79
C ASP A 334 9.64 42.50 40.80
N ALA A 335 10.05 41.63 39.86
CA ALA A 335 10.57 42.06 38.54
C ALA A 335 11.40 40.98 37.77
N ARG A 336 11.06 40.76 36.49
CA ARG A 336 11.93 40.23 35.39
C ARG A 336 12.67 38.90 35.62
N GLY A 337 12.04 37.76 35.30
CA GLY A 337 12.72 36.45 35.20
C GLY A 337 12.13 35.53 34.13
N ARG A 338 12.97 34.77 33.40
CA ARG A 338 12.55 33.73 32.44
C ARG A 338 12.37 32.36 33.12
N SER A 339 11.16 31.84 33.16
CA SER A 339 10.81 30.40 33.27
C SER A 339 9.42 30.21 32.63
N LYS A 340 9.07 29.20 31.82
CA LYS A 340 9.60 27.86 31.49
C LYS A 340 9.43 26.77 32.57
N LYS A 341 8.79 25.67 32.16
CA LYS A 341 8.38 24.47 32.92
C LYS A 341 7.18 24.73 33.88
N PHE A 342 6.32 23.77 34.19
CA PHE A 342 6.43 22.30 34.06
C PHE A 342 5.20 21.58 33.46
N LEU A 343 5.46 20.59 32.61
CA LEU A 343 4.93 19.23 32.78
C LEU A 343 6.15 18.27 32.87
N PRO A 344 6.04 17.08 33.47
CA PRO A 344 7.18 16.45 34.14
C PRO A 344 8.20 15.77 33.22
N GLU A 345 9.47 16.09 33.44
CA GLU A 345 10.60 15.29 32.94
C GLU A 345 10.82 14.07 33.85
N MET A 346 10.47 12.87 33.39
CA MET A 346 11.19 11.68 33.87
C MET A 346 12.59 11.70 33.25
N SER A 347 13.53 12.33 33.97
CA SER A 347 14.89 12.55 33.48
C SER A 347 15.70 11.24 33.46
N MET A 348 16.45 11.02 32.38
CA MET A 348 17.39 9.89 32.19
C MET A 348 18.66 10.03 33.08
N LYS A 349 18.47 10.24 34.39
CA LYS A 349 19.55 10.45 35.37
C LYS A 349 19.49 9.54 36.59
N THR A 350 18.37 8.83 36.83
CA THR A 350 18.25 7.87 37.94
C THR A 350 19.05 6.58 37.72
N TYR A 351 19.44 6.28 36.47
CA TYR A 351 20.16 5.05 36.10
C TYR A 351 21.70 5.17 36.09
N MET A 352 22.26 6.24 36.67
CA MET A 352 23.71 6.53 36.66
C MET A 352 24.19 6.97 38.06
N ARG A 353 23.94 6.12 39.07
CA ARG A 353 24.51 6.22 40.42
C ARG A 353 24.67 4.83 41.05
N GLU A 354 25.65 4.08 40.58
CA GLU A 354 26.36 3.05 41.36
C GLU A 354 27.61 2.60 40.58
N ALA A 355 28.68 3.37 40.75
CA ALA A 355 30.03 3.05 40.28
C ALA A 355 30.98 3.68 41.31
N GLU A 356 31.37 2.89 42.31
CA GLU A 356 32.21 3.37 43.41
C GLU A 356 33.60 3.75 42.88
N THR A 357 34.00 5.00 43.13
CA THR A 357 35.35 5.47 42.80
C THR A 357 36.31 4.95 43.85
N ILE A 358 37.08 3.91 43.52
CA ILE A 358 38.26 3.55 44.32
C ILE A 358 39.34 4.60 44.00
N GLU A 359 39.55 5.52 44.94
CA GLU A 359 40.67 6.45 44.91
C GLU A 359 41.97 5.67 45.19
N ILE A 360 42.97 5.87 44.34
CA ILE A 360 44.35 5.45 44.59
C ILE A 360 45.17 6.73 44.56
N GLU A 361 45.67 7.13 45.72
CA GLU A 361 46.66 8.19 45.85
C GLU A 361 47.99 7.70 45.26
N ASP A 362 48.62 8.53 44.43
CA ASP A 362 50.00 8.31 43.97
C ASP A 362 50.64 9.69 43.76
N GLU A 363 51.67 10.02 44.56
CA GLU A 363 52.30 11.34 44.57
C GLU A 363 53.34 11.46 43.46
N GLY A 364 53.23 12.46 42.58
CA GLY A 364 54.26 12.69 41.56
C GLY A 364 54.02 13.91 40.66
N SER A 365 54.98 14.83 40.64
CA SER A 365 55.03 15.96 39.71
C SER A 365 55.60 15.56 38.34
N ASP A 366 55.00 16.04 37.25
CA ASP A 366 55.71 16.86 36.24
C ASP A 366 54.79 17.37 35.12
N GLU A 367 55.25 18.41 34.41
CA GLU A 367 54.43 19.22 33.50
C GLU A 367 54.33 18.72 32.04
N ASP A 368 53.26 19.19 31.38
CA ASP A 368 53.03 19.28 29.94
C ASP A 368 53.35 18.06 29.03
N LYS A 369 52.28 17.35 28.63
CA LYS A 369 52.00 17.05 27.20
C LYS A 369 50.52 16.70 26.99
N GLY A 370 49.92 17.29 25.95
CA GLY A 370 48.48 17.20 25.66
C GLY A 370 47.87 15.79 25.67
N THR A 371 46.90 15.57 26.55
CA THR A 371 46.27 14.26 26.82
C THR A 371 45.32 13.83 25.69
N LYS A 372 45.77 12.88 24.85
CA LYS A 372 44.87 12.09 24.02
C LYS A 372 43.95 11.25 24.91
N ARG A 373 42.67 11.62 25.03
CA ARG A 373 41.62 10.82 25.70
C ARG A 373 41.47 9.45 25.03
N ARG A 374 42.27 8.47 25.46
CA ARG A 374 41.98 7.04 25.26
C ARG A 374 40.62 6.77 25.91
N HIS A 375 39.62 6.42 25.12
CA HIS A 375 38.37 5.91 25.68
C HIS A 375 38.69 4.56 26.32
N ALA A 376 38.20 4.33 27.54
CA ALA A 376 38.26 3.01 28.15
C ALA A 376 37.46 2.01 27.29
N PRO A 377 37.85 0.72 27.25
CA PRO A 377 37.01 -0.29 26.63
C PRO A 377 35.68 -0.36 27.41
N VAL A 378 34.57 -0.08 26.74
CA VAL A 378 33.24 -0.17 27.36
C VAL A 378 32.97 -1.64 27.69
N VAL A 379 32.93 -1.97 28.98
CA VAL A 379 32.62 -3.32 29.45
C VAL A 379 31.10 -3.44 29.55
N MET A 380 30.49 -3.86 28.45
CA MET A 380 29.05 -4.10 28.41
C MET A 380 28.69 -5.39 29.15
N THR A 381 27.92 -5.28 30.22
CA THR A 381 27.35 -6.41 30.96
C THR A 381 26.04 -6.86 30.31
N PHE A 382 26.08 -8.00 29.63
CA PHE A 382 24.89 -8.67 29.09
C PHE A 382 24.54 -9.90 29.94
N GLU A 383 23.27 -10.33 29.87
CA GLU A 383 22.80 -11.50 30.61
C GLU A 383 23.54 -12.78 30.19
N LYS A 384 23.77 -13.67 31.16
CA LYS A 384 24.31 -15.01 30.88
C LYS A 384 23.30 -15.79 30.04
N ASP A 385 23.78 -16.52 29.04
CA ASP A 385 22.92 -17.37 28.18
C ASP A 385 22.27 -18.51 28.98
N THR A 386 21.09 -18.25 29.53
CA THR A 386 20.29 -19.20 30.32
C THR A 386 19.37 -20.07 29.45
N ARG A 387 19.49 -20.02 28.11
CA ARG A 387 18.57 -20.69 27.18
C ARG A 387 18.66 -22.21 27.30
N LYS A 388 17.67 -22.79 27.98
CA LYS A 388 17.44 -24.23 28.00
C LYS A 388 16.79 -24.69 26.70
N PHE A 389 17.25 -25.84 26.20
CA PHE A 389 16.74 -26.45 24.98
C PHE A 389 16.59 -27.97 25.16
N THR A 390 15.61 -28.55 24.46
CA THR A 390 15.47 -30.01 24.31
C THR A 390 16.09 -30.45 22.98
N THR A 391 16.58 -31.69 22.92
CA THR A 391 17.19 -32.25 21.70
C THR A 391 16.40 -33.47 21.23
N ARG A 392 16.04 -33.51 19.93
CA ARG A 392 15.42 -34.68 19.29
C ARG A 392 16.18 -35.10 18.04
N MET A 393 16.23 -36.41 17.78
CA MET A 393 16.84 -36.96 16.56
C MET A 393 15.86 -36.83 15.38
N ILE A 394 16.18 -36.01 14.38
CA ILE A 394 15.36 -35.82 13.17
C ILE A 394 16.27 -35.87 11.95
N GLY A 395 15.94 -36.67 10.93
CA GLY A 395 16.71 -36.78 9.69
C GLY A 395 18.18 -37.24 9.88
N GLY A 396 18.52 -37.82 11.02
CA GLY A 396 19.91 -38.15 11.38
C GLY A 396 20.75 -36.98 11.89
N CYS A 397 20.12 -35.87 12.31
CA CYS A 397 20.73 -34.77 13.06
C CYS A 397 20.12 -34.67 14.46
N GLN A 398 20.93 -34.21 15.43
CA GLN A 398 20.43 -33.79 16.74
C GLN A 398 19.87 -32.36 16.61
N VAL A 399 18.55 -32.23 16.64
CA VAL A 399 17.85 -30.95 16.49
C VAL A 399 17.49 -30.39 17.87
N LYS A 400 18.00 -29.20 18.17
CA LYS A 400 17.71 -28.42 19.38
C LYS A 400 16.42 -27.59 19.21
N PHE A 401 15.58 -27.57 20.23
CA PHE A 401 14.31 -26.82 20.32
C PHE A 401 14.23 -26.05 21.65
N PRO A 402 13.46 -24.94 21.74
CA PRO A 402 13.16 -24.31 23.03
C PRO A 402 12.63 -25.32 24.06
N GLU A 403 12.99 -25.16 25.35
CA GLU A 403 12.43 -26.00 26.42
C GLU A 403 10.89 -25.89 26.46
N GLY A 404 10.20 -27.00 26.77
CA GLY A 404 8.74 -27.08 26.84
C GLY A 404 8.00 -27.14 25.50
N LEU A 405 8.66 -27.00 24.36
CA LEU A 405 8.03 -27.02 23.03
C LEU A 405 8.18 -28.39 22.34
N ASP A 406 7.06 -29.12 22.18
CA ASP A 406 7.02 -30.35 21.38
C ASP A 406 6.72 -30.03 19.89
N PRO A 407 7.63 -30.32 18.93
CA PRO A 407 7.43 -30.01 17.52
C PRO A 407 6.29 -30.83 16.90
N HIS A 408 5.31 -30.14 16.32
CA HIS A 408 4.16 -30.76 15.67
C HIS A 408 4.56 -31.68 14.48
N PRO A 409 3.72 -32.66 14.08
CA PRO A 409 4.01 -33.53 12.93
C PRO A 409 4.38 -32.78 11.64
N ALA A 410 3.75 -31.63 11.38
CA ALA A 410 4.08 -30.74 10.26
C ALA A 410 5.51 -30.17 10.35
N GLN A 411 5.96 -29.79 11.54
CA GLN A 411 7.31 -29.29 11.79
C GLN A 411 8.34 -30.41 11.64
N MET A 412 8.09 -31.58 12.22
CA MET A 412 8.97 -32.75 12.09
C MET A 412 9.13 -33.18 10.62
N MET A 413 8.05 -33.18 9.84
CA MET A 413 8.08 -33.47 8.40
C MET A 413 8.88 -32.41 7.61
N THR A 414 8.71 -31.13 7.95
CA THR A 414 9.46 -30.01 7.37
C THR A 414 10.96 -30.14 7.65
N MET A 415 11.36 -30.33 8.91
CA MET A 415 12.77 -30.47 9.31
C MET A 415 13.43 -31.71 8.71
N SER A 416 12.77 -32.86 8.76
CA SER A 416 13.28 -34.10 8.16
C SER A 416 13.51 -33.94 6.65
N THR A 417 12.63 -33.21 5.96
CA THR A 417 12.78 -32.90 4.53
C THR A 417 13.95 -31.95 4.27
N ILE A 418 14.08 -30.86 5.04
CA ILE A 418 15.20 -29.91 4.92
C ILE A 418 16.53 -30.64 5.09
N ILE A 419 16.69 -31.36 6.21
CA ILE A 419 17.93 -32.10 6.54
C ILE A 419 18.28 -33.09 5.43
N ARG A 420 17.30 -33.86 4.93
CA ARG A 420 17.48 -34.80 3.82
C ARG A 420 17.93 -34.10 2.53
N THR A 421 17.26 -33.02 2.15
CA THR A 421 17.54 -32.29 0.90
C THR A 421 18.91 -31.61 0.92
N LEU A 422 19.28 -30.94 2.01
CA LEU A 422 20.62 -30.33 2.18
C LEU A 422 21.73 -31.39 2.16
N THR A 423 21.50 -32.54 2.80
CA THR A 423 22.41 -33.69 2.78
C THR A 423 22.61 -34.21 1.36
N ARG A 424 21.51 -34.43 0.61
CA ARG A 424 21.55 -35.01 -0.74
C ARG A 424 21.99 -34.06 -1.86
N LYS A 425 22.11 -32.75 -1.60
CA LYS A 425 22.32 -31.71 -2.63
C LYS A 425 21.16 -31.64 -3.64
N GLU A 426 19.95 -31.89 -3.17
CA GLU A 426 18.72 -31.82 -3.96
C GLU A 426 18.06 -30.43 -3.82
N HIS A 427 16.93 -30.23 -4.48
CA HIS A 427 16.03 -29.08 -4.26
C HIS A 427 14.68 -29.58 -3.70
N ALA A 428 13.99 -28.74 -2.92
CA ALA A 428 12.69 -29.09 -2.33
C ALA A 428 11.63 -27.98 -2.43
N MET A 429 10.36 -28.39 -2.50
CA MET A 429 9.20 -27.54 -2.19
C MET A 429 8.46 -28.09 -0.96
N ILE A 430 8.11 -27.19 -0.03
CA ILE A 430 7.39 -27.52 1.19
C ILE A 430 6.20 -26.57 1.31
N GLU A 431 4.99 -27.06 1.02
CA GLU A 431 3.80 -26.37 1.50
C GLU A 431 3.62 -26.70 2.98
N SER A 432 3.57 -25.66 3.81
CA SER A 432 3.29 -25.82 5.23
C SER A 432 2.39 -24.66 5.68
N PRO A 433 1.15 -24.95 6.13
CA PRO A 433 0.16 -23.91 6.45
C PRO A 433 0.61 -22.84 7.44
N THR A 434 -0.18 -21.76 7.53
CA THR A 434 -0.05 -20.76 8.60
C THR A 434 -0.23 -21.40 9.98
N GLY A 435 0.46 -20.85 11.00
CA GLY A 435 0.38 -21.36 12.36
C GLY A 435 1.12 -22.67 12.68
N THR A 436 1.68 -23.34 11.68
CA THR A 436 2.45 -24.60 11.87
C THR A 436 3.81 -24.42 12.55
N GLY A 437 4.24 -23.19 12.85
CA GLY A 437 5.60 -22.92 13.33
C GLY A 437 6.69 -23.15 12.26
N LYS A 438 6.38 -22.84 10.99
CA LYS A 438 7.29 -22.91 9.82
C LYS A 438 8.71 -22.40 10.13
N THR A 439 8.82 -21.15 10.55
CA THR A 439 10.10 -20.44 10.72
C THR A 439 11.02 -21.13 11.71
N LEU A 440 10.49 -21.59 12.85
CA LEU A 440 11.25 -22.37 13.83
C LEU A 440 11.73 -23.71 13.25
N ALA A 441 10.88 -24.40 12.47
CA ALA A 441 11.26 -25.63 11.78
C ALA A 441 12.32 -25.39 10.68
N LEU A 442 12.29 -24.25 9.98
CA LEU A 442 13.29 -23.87 9.00
C LEU A 442 14.65 -23.63 9.65
N LEU A 443 14.69 -22.82 10.71
CA LEU A 443 15.90 -22.54 11.49
C LEU A 443 16.47 -23.82 12.11
N CYS A 444 15.67 -24.55 12.88
CA CYS A 444 16.14 -25.74 13.60
C CYS A 444 16.63 -26.84 12.64
N GLY A 445 15.95 -27.07 11.51
CA GLY A 445 16.36 -28.06 10.52
C GLY A 445 17.66 -27.68 9.79
N ALA A 446 17.80 -26.41 9.38
CA ALA A 446 18.98 -25.94 8.66
C ALA A 446 20.23 -25.86 9.55
N LEU A 447 20.05 -25.40 10.80
CA LEU A 447 21.16 -25.21 11.75
C LEU A 447 21.66 -26.53 12.33
N ALA A 448 20.76 -27.49 12.64
CA ALA A 448 21.17 -28.84 13.01
C ALA A 448 21.98 -29.54 11.90
N TRP A 449 21.56 -29.35 10.64
CA TRP A 449 22.33 -29.85 9.50
C TRP A 449 23.68 -29.14 9.37
N GLN A 450 23.76 -27.83 9.59
CA GLN A 450 25.05 -27.12 9.50
C GLN A 450 26.01 -27.49 10.63
N GLU A 451 25.54 -27.65 11.87
CA GLU A 451 26.35 -28.14 12.99
C GLU A 451 26.90 -29.55 12.69
N LYS A 452 26.05 -30.46 12.22
CA LYS A 452 26.46 -31.81 11.80
C LYS A 452 27.48 -31.76 10.65
N ASN A 453 27.20 -31.03 9.57
CA ASN A 453 28.09 -30.91 8.41
C ASN A 453 29.44 -30.31 8.79
N LYS A 454 29.48 -29.32 9.70
CA LYS A 454 30.73 -28.77 10.28
C LYS A 454 31.53 -29.87 10.99
N VAL A 455 30.90 -30.67 11.85
CA VAL A 455 31.57 -31.78 12.58
C VAL A 455 32.05 -32.88 11.63
N GLU A 456 31.24 -33.29 10.65
CA GLU A 456 31.60 -34.33 9.68
C GLU A 456 32.78 -33.87 8.80
N MET A 457 32.79 -32.62 8.33
CA MET A 457 33.93 -32.06 7.59
C MET A 457 35.20 -31.93 8.45
N MET A 458 35.06 -31.57 9.74
CA MET A 458 36.16 -31.58 10.72
C MET A 458 36.62 -33.00 11.15
N ALA A 459 35.91 -34.05 10.73
CA ALA A 459 36.31 -35.44 10.92
C ALA A 459 36.96 -36.01 9.64
N SER A 460 36.48 -35.63 8.45
CA SER A 460 37.09 -36.05 7.17
C SER A 460 38.36 -35.28 6.81
N GLY A 461 38.50 -34.02 7.23
CA GLY A 461 39.72 -33.24 7.08
C GLY A 461 40.73 -33.58 8.18
N MET A 462 41.77 -34.35 7.85
CA MET A 462 42.82 -34.75 8.80
C MET A 462 43.58 -33.56 9.39
N THR A 463 43.20 -33.17 10.61
CA THR A 463 44.08 -32.58 11.62
C THR A 463 43.75 -33.21 12.97
N THR A 464 44.79 -33.66 13.66
CA THR A 464 44.71 -34.30 14.98
C THR A 464 44.13 -33.34 16.02
N ALA A 465 43.66 -33.86 17.15
CA ALA A 465 43.21 -33.03 18.28
C ALA A 465 44.32 -32.06 18.77
N VAL A 466 45.60 -32.46 18.64
CA VAL A 466 46.77 -31.64 18.97
C VAL A 466 46.92 -30.45 18.03
N GLU A 467 46.71 -30.64 16.73
CA GLU A 467 46.75 -29.56 15.74
C GLU A 467 45.54 -28.62 15.87
N ARG A 468 44.37 -29.18 16.19
CA ARG A 468 43.15 -28.42 16.52
C ARG A 468 43.39 -27.51 17.73
N ALA A 469 44.03 -28.03 18.78
CA ALA A 469 44.45 -27.27 19.95
C ALA A 469 45.55 -26.23 19.62
N LYS A 470 46.54 -26.57 18.79
CA LYS A 470 47.57 -25.63 18.31
C LYS A 470 46.97 -24.46 17.53
N TYR A 471 46.06 -24.73 16.58
CA TYR A 471 45.44 -23.68 15.77
C TYR A 471 44.63 -22.72 16.63
N GLU A 472 43.76 -23.24 17.50
CA GLU A 472 42.91 -22.39 18.33
C GLU A 472 43.73 -21.64 19.39
N LYS A 473 44.77 -22.28 19.97
CA LYS A 473 45.73 -21.60 20.85
C LYS A 473 46.47 -20.49 20.12
N ALA A 474 47.03 -20.74 18.93
CA ALA A 474 47.73 -19.73 18.14
C ALA A 474 46.80 -18.57 17.71
N ARG A 475 45.53 -18.87 17.40
CA ARG A 475 44.50 -17.87 17.09
C ARG A 475 44.19 -16.99 18.30
N VAL A 476 44.04 -17.58 19.48
CA VAL A 476 43.85 -16.84 20.75
C VAL A 476 45.10 -16.04 21.10
N GLU A 477 46.31 -16.61 21.01
CA GLU A 477 47.57 -15.90 21.28
C GLU A 477 47.79 -14.73 20.32
N TYR A 478 47.46 -14.86 19.03
CA TYR A 478 47.50 -13.78 18.05
C TYR A 478 46.49 -12.65 18.36
N LEU A 479 45.29 -13.01 18.80
CA LEU A 479 44.28 -12.03 19.22
C LEU A 479 44.68 -11.32 20.53
N MET A 480 45.24 -12.05 21.50
CA MET A 480 45.77 -11.52 22.75
C MET A 480 46.95 -10.55 22.52
N GLN A 481 47.91 -10.92 21.67
CA GLN A 481 49.07 -10.06 21.34
C GLN A 481 48.69 -8.72 20.69
N LYS A 482 47.50 -8.64 20.06
CA LYS A 482 46.94 -7.38 19.52
C LYS A 482 46.11 -6.58 20.53
N CYS A 483 45.92 -7.07 21.76
CA CYS A 483 45.10 -6.44 22.79
C CYS A 483 45.87 -5.90 24.01
N ASP A 484 47.20 -6.08 24.08
CA ASP A 484 48.06 -5.46 25.10
C ASP A 484 48.04 -3.91 25.01
N PRO A 485 47.49 -3.18 26.00
CA PRO A 485 47.38 -1.71 25.94
C PRO A 485 48.69 -0.96 26.25
N THR A 486 49.72 -1.68 26.75
CA THR A 486 50.94 -1.11 27.34
C THR A 486 52.04 -0.83 26.31
N ARG A 487 52.12 -1.63 25.22
CA ARG A 487 53.11 -1.46 24.16
C ARG A 487 52.88 -0.17 23.36
N LYS A 488 53.69 0.86 23.63
CA LYS A 488 53.61 2.20 23.00
C LYS A 488 53.98 2.27 21.51
N LYS A 489 54.53 1.20 20.91
CA LYS A 489 54.72 1.01 19.46
C LYS A 489 54.53 -0.47 19.09
N PRO A 490 54.06 -0.81 17.88
CA PRO A 490 54.24 -2.16 17.34
C PRO A 490 55.75 -2.44 17.17
N PRO A 491 56.20 -3.71 17.27
CA PRO A 491 57.58 -4.06 16.99
C PRO A 491 57.91 -3.76 15.52
N VAL A 492 59.11 -3.23 15.27
CA VAL A 492 59.65 -3.09 13.91
C VAL A 492 59.96 -4.49 13.38
N CYS A 493 59.55 -4.79 12.15
CA CYS A 493 59.87 -6.06 11.50
C CYS A 493 61.36 -6.14 11.16
N ALA A 494 62.17 -6.69 12.07
CA ALA A 494 63.58 -6.97 11.84
C ALA A 494 64.03 -8.26 12.57
N GLN A 495 64.40 -9.25 11.76
CA GLN A 495 65.32 -10.36 12.09
C GLN A 495 64.89 -11.40 13.15
N GLY A 496 64.41 -12.56 12.66
CA GLY A 496 64.50 -13.84 13.39
C GLY A 496 63.23 -14.72 13.37
N PRO A 497 63.27 -15.97 12.88
CA PRO A 497 64.20 -16.56 11.92
C PRO A 497 63.51 -17.17 10.68
N GLY A 498 64.12 -17.03 9.50
CA GLY A 498 63.99 -18.04 8.43
C GLY A 498 62.68 -18.13 7.63
N TRP A 499 61.95 -17.04 7.39
CA TRP A 499 60.84 -17.01 6.42
C TRP A 499 61.08 -15.90 5.38
N SER A 500 61.15 -16.26 4.10
CA SER A 500 61.36 -15.34 2.97
C SER A 500 60.05 -14.68 2.55
N ALA A 501 60.13 -13.45 2.01
CA ALA A 501 58.95 -12.67 1.61
C ALA A 501 58.22 -13.24 0.37
N ASP A 502 58.77 -14.28 -0.26
CA ASP A 502 58.31 -14.89 -1.51
C ASP A 502 57.45 -16.16 -1.31
N ASP A 503 57.11 -16.52 -0.07
CA ASP A 503 56.21 -17.66 0.21
C ASP A 503 54.78 -17.37 -0.31
N GLU A 504 54.45 -17.92 -1.49
CA GLU A 504 53.16 -17.68 -2.18
C GLU A 504 51.92 -18.17 -1.41
N TYR A 505 52.09 -18.92 -0.32
CA TYR A 505 51.03 -19.56 0.47
C TYR A 505 50.09 -18.61 1.22
N PHE A 506 50.34 -17.29 1.23
CA PHE A 506 49.48 -16.33 1.95
C PHE A 506 48.93 -15.15 1.12
N LYS A 507 48.82 -15.32 -0.20
CA LYS A 507 47.83 -14.54 -0.98
C LYS A 507 46.42 -15.03 -0.60
N PRO A 508 45.48 -14.16 -0.18
CA PRO A 508 44.08 -14.55 0.00
C PRO A 508 43.40 -14.71 -1.38
N GLY A 509 43.73 -15.80 -2.06
CA GLY A 509 43.01 -16.25 -3.25
C GLY A 509 41.57 -16.65 -2.92
N SER A 510 40.75 -16.81 -3.95
CA SER A 510 39.32 -17.12 -3.87
C SER A 510 39.03 -18.58 -3.45
N GLY A 511 39.58 -19.00 -2.30
CA GLY A 511 39.28 -20.29 -1.68
C GLY A 511 37.91 -20.25 -1.02
N SER A 512 36.98 -21.07 -1.50
CA SER A 512 35.64 -21.18 -0.93
C SER A 512 35.68 -21.75 0.49
N SER A 513 34.76 -21.28 1.35
CA SER A 513 34.56 -21.87 2.67
C SER A 513 34.19 -23.36 2.53
N MET A 514 34.96 -24.25 3.16
CA MET A 514 34.65 -25.69 3.18
C MET A 514 33.25 -26.00 3.73
N ASN A 515 32.72 -25.15 4.60
CA ASN A 515 31.34 -25.25 5.06
C ASN A 515 30.40 -24.37 4.20
N PRO A 516 29.32 -24.94 3.61
CA PRO A 516 28.32 -24.17 2.85
C PRO A 516 27.67 -23.04 3.65
N LYS A 517 27.71 -21.82 3.08
CA LYS A 517 26.97 -20.65 3.55
C LYS A 517 25.48 -20.88 3.31
N ILE A 518 24.65 -20.65 4.33
CA ILE A 518 23.19 -20.81 4.24
C ILE A 518 22.54 -19.44 4.06
N PHE A 519 21.76 -19.25 3.00
CA PHE A 519 20.89 -18.09 2.85
C PHE A 519 19.49 -18.43 3.35
N ILE A 520 18.99 -17.70 4.35
CA ILE A 520 17.60 -17.81 4.83
C ILE A 520 16.87 -16.54 4.39
N CYS A 521 15.97 -16.69 3.42
CA CYS A 521 15.34 -15.58 2.74
C CYS A 521 13.86 -15.45 3.06
N SER A 522 13.35 -14.23 3.06
CA SER A 522 11.91 -13.95 3.20
C SER A 522 11.48 -12.82 2.27
N ARG A 523 10.20 -12.43 2.28
CA ARG A 523 9.68 -11.39 1.36
C ARG A 523 10.01 -9.98 1.84
N THR A 524 10.06 -9.74 3.15
CA THR A 524 10.31 -8.40 3.73
C THR A 524 11.33 -8.43 4.86
N HIS A 525 11.95 -7.29 5.15
CA HIS A 525 12.83 -7.14 6.33
C HIS A 525 12.09 -7.29 7.68
N SER A 526 10.79 -6.99 7.75
CA SER A 526 10.03 -7.20 9.00
C SER A 526 9.85 -8.69 9.31
N GLN A 527 9.71 -9.54 8.28
CA GLN A 527 9.77 -10.99 8.45
C GLN A 527 11.18 -11.45 8.86
N LEU A 528 12.25 -10.85 8.33
CA LEU A 528 13.61 -11.17 8.78
C LEU A 528 13.81 -10.85 10.27
N GLY A 529 13.28 -9.73 10.77
CA GLY A 529 13.27 -9.42 12.21
C GLY A 529 12.57 -10.50 13.04
N GLN A 530 11.39 -10.97 12.59
CA GLN A 530 10.68 -12.08 13.23
C GLN A 530 11.49 -13.40 13.21
N ILE A 531 12.18 -13.69 12.10
CA ILE A 531 13.06 -14.87 11.96
C ILE A 531 14.25 -14.78 12.95
N LEU A 532 14.81 -13.59 13.17
CA LEU A 532 15.91 -13.36 14.12
C LEU A 532 15.43 -13.46 15.58
N GLY A 533 14.26 -12.91 15.90
CA GLY A 533 13.62 -13.12 17.21
C GLY A 533 13.36 -14.60 17.52
N GLU A 534 12.94 -15.39 16.53
CA GLU A 534 12.83 -16.85 16.69
C GLU A 534 14.21 -17.54 16.81
N LEU A 535 15.24 -17.10 16.08
CA LEU A 535 16.61 -17.62 16.22
C LEU A 535 17.13 -17.44 17.65
N LYS A 536 16.92 -16.27 18.26
CA LYS A 536 17.31 -15.96 19.65
C LYS A 536 16.69 -16.94 20.66
N ARG A 537 15.47 -17.45 20.41
CA ARG A 537 14.79 -18.48 21.22
C ARG A 537 15.37 -19.90 21.08
N THR A 538 16.16 -20.19 20.05
CA THR A 538 16.70 -21.54 19.80
C THR A 538 17.99 -21.84 20.59
N GLY A 539 18.36 -23.12 20.70
CA GLY A 539 19.67 -23.56 21.20
C GLY A 539 20.84 -23.40 20.21
N TYR A 540 20.72 -22.52 19.21
CA TYR A 540 21.76 -22.24 18.22
C TYR A 540 22.32 -20.82 18.36
N SER A 541 23.54 -20.64 17.86
CA SER A 541 24.18 -19.33 17.67
C SER A 541 25.15 -19.39 16.49
N PRO A 542 24.65 -19.28 15.25
CA PRO A 542 25.50 -19.22 14.06
C PRO A 542 26.16 -17.83 13.95
N ARG A 543 27.31 -17.75 13.28
CA ARG A 543 27.81 -16.46 12.78
C ARG A 543 26.91 -16.03 11.63
N TYR A 544 26.29 -14.86 11.69
CA TYR A 544 25.40 -14.41 10.62
C TYR A 544 25.53 -12.93 10.26
N SER A 545 24.92 -12.56 9.13
CA SER A 545 24.72 -11.18 8.69
C SER A 545 23.32 -11.00 8.10
N VAL A 546 22.83 -9.75 8.11
CA VAL A 546 21.55 -9.34 7.55
C VAL A 546 21.80 -8.38 6.39
N LEU A 547 21.45 -8.74 5.15
CA LEU A 547 21.57 -7.84 4.02
C LEU A 547 20.33 -6.93 3.94
N SER A 548 20.54 -5.61 3.87
CA SER A 548 19.47 -4.61 3.73
C SER A 548 19.95 -3.34 3.02
N SER A 549 19.02 -2.45 2.66
CA SER A 549 19.28 -1.28 1.83
C SER A 549 19.71 -0.07 2.68
N ARG A 550 20.46 0.86 2.07
CA ARG A 550 20.89 2.11 2.76
C ARG A 550 19.72 3.02 3.15
N GLN A 551 18.59 2.96 2.44
CA GLN A 551 17.36 3.63 2.83
C GLN A 551 16.81 3.19 4.20
N ARG A 552 17.22 2.01 4.69
CA ARG A 552 16.89 1.50 6.04
C ARG A 552 18.07 1.58 7.00
N MET A 553 19.28 1.24 6.53
CA MET A 553 20.48 1.03 7.35
C MET A 553 21.49 2.20 7.36
N CYS A 554 21.09 3.39 6.91
CA CYS A 554 21.93 4.60 6.98
C CYS A 554 21.37 5.57 8.01
N GLN A 555 22.11 5.81 9.10
CA GLN A 555 21.72 6.78 10.14
C GLN A 555 21.56 8.21 9.61
N MET A 556 22.21 8.56 8.49
CA MET A 556 22.07 9.85 7.81
C MET A 556 20.95 9.88 6.76
N GLN A 557 20.19 8.79 6.59
CA GLN A 557 19.15 8.59 5.57
C GLN A 557 19.61 8.87 4.12
N LYS A 558 20.90 8.63 3.83
CA LYS A 558 21.54 8.93 2.54
C LYS A 558 21.43 7.80 1.52
N ASN A 559 21.24 8.15 0.25
CA ASN A 559 21.20 7.20 -0.85
C ASN A 559 22.59 6.62 -1.21
N ASP A 560 22.67 5.69 -2.19
CA ASP A 560 23.94 5.06 -2.54
C ASP A 560 25.02 6.07 -2.99
N ALA A 561 24.64 7.05 -3.82
CA ALA A 561 25.58 8.00 -4.39
C ALA A 561 25.99 9.10 -3.40
N GLU A 562 25.06 9.61 -2.59
CA GLU A 562 25.37 10.53 -1.48
C GLU A 562 26.35 9.88 -0.48
N CYS A 563 26.11 8.62 -0.11
CA CYS A 563 27.05 7.85 0.71
C CYS A 563 28.42 7.69 0.03
N LYS A 564 28.46 7.38 -1.27
CA LYS A 564 29.72 7.25 -2.03
C LYS A 564 30.53 8.56 -2.01
N GLN A 565 29.90 9.72 -2.14
CA GLN A 565 30.58 11.02 -1.99
C GLN A 565 31.21 11.18 -0.59
N LEU A 566 30.44 10.93 0.48
CA LEU A 566 30.90 11.07 1.87
C LEU A 566 32.02 10.07 2.25
N ILE A 567 32.22 9.02 1.45
CA ILE A 567 33.24 7.96 1.60
C ILE A 567 34.45 8.19 0.67
N GLY A 568 34.36 9.13 -0.29
CA GLY A 568 35.39 9.40 -1.30
C GLY A 568 36.75 9.85 -0.74
N SER A 569 37.77 9.91 -1.61
CA SER A 569 39.13 10.33 -1.24
C SER A 569 39.18 11.76 -0.69
N ASP A 570 40.20 12.07 0.10
CA ASP A 570 40.28 13.36 0.80
C ASP A 570 40.46 14.57 -0.15
N GLU A 571 40.89 14.34 -1.39
CA GLU A 571 40.85 15.33 -2.46
C GLU A 571 39.42 15.69 -2.89
N GLY A 572 38.52 14.69 -2.95
CA GLY A 572 37.09 14.90 -3.19
C GLY A 572 36.46 15.69 -2.06
N LYS A 573 36.75 15.32 -0.80
CA LYS A 573 36.29 16.05 0.39
C LYS A 573 36.78 17.51 0.39
N LYS A 574 38.05 17.76 0.03
CA LYS A 574 38.64 19.10 -0.11
C LYS A 574 37.96 19.93 -1.21
N LYS A 575 37.63 19.34 -2.38
CA LYS A 575 36.98 20.06 -3.49
C LYS A 575 35.51 20.40 -3.24
N THR A 576 34.80 19.67 -2.39
CA THR A 576 33.37 19.89 -2.11
C THR A 576 33.08 20.62 -0.80
N GLY A 577 34.09 20.81 0.07
CA GLY A 577 33.89 21.37 1.41
C GLY A 577 33.13 20.44 2.38
N THR A 578 32.88 19.19 2.01
CA THR A 578 32.08 18.26 2.82
C THR A 578 32.95 17.45 3.78
N THR A 579 32.63 17.50 5.07
CA THR A 579 33.11 16.53 6.06
C THR A 579 32.62 15.12 5.68
N GLY A 580 33.52 14.13 5.73
CA GLY A 580 33.19 12.74 5.40
C GLY A 580 32.20 12.10 6.38
N CYS A 581 31.63 10.94 6.01
CA CYS A 581 30.64 10.24 6.84
C CYS A 581 31.24 9.86 8.21
N PRO A 582 30.71 10.36 9.35
CA PRO A 582 31.29 10.10 10.67
C PRO A 582 31.20 8.60 11.03
N TYR A 583 30.07 7.98 10.72
CA TYR A 583 29.79 6.57 10.99
C TYR A 583 30.66 5.59 10.17
N TYR A 584 31.12 5.98 8.97
CA TYR A 584 31.71 5.01 8.02
C TYR A 584 32.99 4.38 8.54
N ASN A 585 33.96 5.18 9.00
CA ASN A 585 35.26 4.67 9.44
C ASN A 585 35.16 3.73 10.66
N LYS A 586 34.07 3.85 11.42
CA LYS A 586 33.77 3.07 12.63
C LYS A 586 33.06 1.74 12.35
N HIS A 587 32.65 1.43 11.12
CA HIS A 587 31.90 0.19 10.83
C HIS A 587 32.67 -1.08 11.25
N THR A 588 34.01 -1.10 11.11
CA THR A 588 34.85 -2.23 11.56
C THR A 588 34.91 -2.38 13.09
N HIS A 589 34.58 -1.33 13.85
CA HIS A 589 34.49 -1.39 15.30
C HIS A 589 33.17 -2.04 15.75
N VAL A 590 32.07 -1.79 15.02
CA VAL A 590 30.78 -2.50 15.22
C VAL A 590 30.99 -4.00 15.03
N VAL A 591 31.64 -4.41 13.92
CA VAL A 591 31.97 -5.83 13.67
C VAL A 591 32.78 -6.42 14.82
N ARG A 592 33.84 -5.75 15.28
CA ARG A 592 34.65 -6.22 16.42
C ARG A 592 33.88 -6.27 17.74
N ALA A 593 32.90 -5.40 17.97
CA ALA A 593 32.07 -5.43 19.16
C ALA A 593 31.14 -6.67 19.13
N MET A 594 30.44 -6.89 18.01
CA MET A 594 29.63 -8.10 17.78
C MET A 594 30.47 -9.39 17.87
N GLU A 595 31.71 -9.39 17.38
CA GLU A 595 32.64 -10.55 17.44
C GLU A 595 33.22 -10.81 18.84
N ARG A 596 33.17 -9.85 19.78
CA ARG A 596 33.72 -9.98 21.14
C ARG A 596 32.70 -10.44 22.18
N TYR A 597 31.43 -10.51 21.80
CA TYR A 597 30.30 -10.83 22.67
C TYR A 597 30.21 -12.35 22.96
N PRO A 598 30.33 -12.82 24.22
CA PRO A 598 31.01 -12.21 25.36
C PRO A 598 32.17 -13.11 25.82
N LEU A 599 33.42 -12.78 25.45
CA LEU A 599 34.60 -13.54 25.91
C LEU A 599 34.99 -13.29 27.38
N ASN A 600 34.37 -12.31 28.04
CA ASN A 600 34.68 -11.91 29.42
C ASN A 600 33.73 -12.56 30.46
N GLY A 601 33.24 -13.77 30.19
CA GLY A 601 32.53 -14.62 31.14
C GLY A 601 33.30 -15.92 31.39
N SER A 602 33.62 -16.23 32.63
CA SER A 602 34.39 -17.43 32.98
C SER A 602 33.63 -18.73 32.69
N GLN A 603 34.29 -19.63 31.95
CA GLN A 603 33.90 -21.02 31.64
C GLN A 603 32.56 -21.22 30.88
N GLY A 604 32.69 -21.53 29.58
CA GLY A 604 31.93 -22.64 28.99
C GLY A 604 30.59 -22.36 28.30
N MET A 605 30.28 -21.11 27.95
CA MET A 605 29.02 -20.77 27.27
C MET A 605 29.28 -20.15 25.89
N TYR A 606 28.45 -20.53 24.91
CA TYR A 606 28.48 -19.97 23.55
C TYR A 606 27.92 -18.53 23.56
N PRO A 607 28.25 -17.68 22.56
CA PRO A 607 27.58 -16.41 22.37
C PRO A 607 26.06 -16.60 22.24
N GLN A 608 25.27 -15.74 22.88
CA GLN A 608 23.83 -15.68 22.60
C GLN A 608 23.62 -15.26 21.13
N ALA A 609 22.59 -15.78 20.47
CA ALA A 609 22.16 -15.23 19.19
C ALA A 609 21.47 -13.87 19.44
N TRP A 610 21.89 -12.85 18.69
CA TRP A 610 21.35 -11.50 18.77
C TRP A 610 20.03 -11.36 17.97
N ASP A 611 19.42 -10.18 18.04
CA ASP A 611 18.34 -9.74 17.15
C ASP A 611 18.73 -8.38 16.51
N MET A 612 17.82 -7.74 15.76
CA MET A 612 18.15 -6.47 15.12
C MET A 612 18.35 -5.35 16.15
N GLU A 613 17.60 -5.42 17.23
CA GLU A 613 17.54 -4.48 18.34
C GLU A 613 18.83 -4.51 19.19
N ASP A 614 19.44 -5.69 19.38
CA ASP A 614 20.79 -5.83 19.95
C ASP A 614 21.88 -5.25 19.03
N PHE A 615 21.76 -5.46 17.71
CA PHE A 615 22.72 -4.93 16.75
C PHE A 615 22.64 -3.40 16.63
N GLU A 616 21.44 -2.83 16.65
CA GLU A 616 21.21 -1.37 16.63
C GLU A 616 21.80 -0.71 17.89
N ARG A 617 21.68 -1.37 19.06
CA ARG A 617 22.32 -0.93 20.31
C ARG A 617 23.84 -0.82 20.20
N VAL A 618 24.50 -1.87 19.67
CA VAL A 618 25.97 -1.89 19.47
C VAL A 618 26.40 -0.90 18.36
N VAL A 619 25.55 -0.66 17.37
CA VAL A 619 25.75 0.36 16.33
C VAL A 619 25.80 1.77 16.93
N ASP A 620 24.86 2.10 17.83
CA ASP A 620 24.74 3.41 18.45
C ASP A 620 25.84 3.66 19.49
N GLU A 621 26.18 2.67 20.32
CA GLU A 621 27.30 2.72 21.28
C GLU A 621 28.66 2.96 20.59
N VAL A 622 28.88 2.35 19.43
CA VAL A 622 30.10 2.53 18.62
C VAL A 622 30.05 3.81 17.77
N ASP A 623 28.85 4.37 17.53
CA ASP A 623 28.56 5.42 16.55
C ASP A 623 29.07 5.02 15.14
N GLY A 624 28.72 3.79 14.71
CA GLY A 624 29.28 3.14 13.52
C GLY A 624 28.27 2.73 12.45
N CYS A 625 28.65 2.76 11.17
CA CYS A 625 27.68 2.63 10.07
C CYS A 625 27.13 1.19 9.92
N SER A 626 25.83 1.03 10.19
CA SER A 626 25.10 -0.25 10.20
C SER A 626 25.20 -0.99 8.87
N PHE A 627 24.95 -0.30 7.75
CA PHE A 627 25.03 -0.89 6.40
C PHE A 627 26.41 -1.50 6.10
N PHE A 628 27.50 -0.80 6.43
CA PHE A 628 28.85 -1.30 6.15
C PHE A 628 29.32 -2.34 7.18
N ALA A 629 28.83 -2.29 8.42
CA ALA A 629 29.08 -3.33 9.42
C ALA A 629 28.46 -4.68 8.96
N LEU A 630 27.17 -4.68 8.61
CA LEU A 630 26.48 -5.87 8.11
C LEU A 630 27.11 -6.38 6.80
N ARG A 631 27.45 -5.48 5.86
CA ARG A 631 28.16 -5.88 4.62
C ARG A 631 29.52 -6.52 4.91
N LYS A 632 30.24 -6.09 5.94
CA LYS A 632 31.51 -6.70 6.35
C LYS A 632 31.31 -8.06 7.05
N MET A 633 30.27 -8.19 7.87
CA MET A 633 29.89 -9.46 8.52
C MET A 633 29.43 -10.52 7.51
N TYR A 634 28.89 -10.14 6.34
CA TYR A 634 28.49 -11.09 5.29
C TYR A 634 29.65 -11.96 4.79
N GLU A 635 30.88 -11.43 4.78
CA GLU A 635 32.08 -12.18 4.37
C GLU A 635 32.27 -13.43 5.26
N SER A 636 32.35 -13.22 6.59
CA SER A 636 32.64 -14.25 7.59
C SER A 636 31.42 -15.04 8.07
N ALA A 637 30.20 -14.63 7.70
CA ALA A 637 28.95 -15.27 8.10
C ALA A 637 28.81 -16.73 7.59
N ASP A 638 28.34 -17.61 8.48
CA ASP A 638 27.88 -18.97 8.17
C ASP A 638 26.43 -18.98 7.63
N VAL A 639 25.63 -18.00 8.06
CA VAL A 639 24.21 -17.82 7.69
C VAL A 639 23.95 -16.38 7.25
N VAL A 640 23.16 -16.16 6.22
CA VAL A 640 22.84 -14.82 5.69
C VAL A 640 21.32 -14.67 5.60
N PHE A 641 20.80 -13.64 6.27
CA PHE A 641 19.39 -13.27 6.20
C PHE A 641 19.20 -12.14 5.19
N CYS A 642 18.36 -12.34 4.17
CA CYS A 642 18.11 -11.31 3.16
C CYS A 642 16.70 -11.44 2.53
N PRO A 643 16.11 -10.37 1.98
CA PRO A 643 14.94 -10.54 1.14
C PRO A 643 15.34 -11.29 -0.13
N TYR A 644 14.57 -12.28 -0.60
CA TYR A 644 15.03 -13.13 -1.72
C TYR A 644 15.26 -12.38 -3.04
N ASN A 645 14.71 -11.17 -3.23
CA ASN A 645 15.09 -10.36 -4.40
C ASN A 645 16.60 -10.03 -4.44
N TYR A 646 17.32 -9.99 -3.30
CA TYR A 646 18.78 -9.87 -3.28
C TYR A 646 19.51 -11.07 -3.94
N LEU A 647 18.84 -12.23 -4.03
CA LEU A 647 19.37 -13.40 -4.73
C LEU A 647 18.88 -13.49 -6.18
N PHE A 648 17.64 -13.09 -6.47
CA PHE A 648 17.02 -13.33 -7.77
C PHE A 648 16.99 -12.13 -8.73
N ASP A 649 17.10 -10.90 -8.22
CA ASP A 649 17.46 -9.74 -9.05
C ASP A 649 18.96 -9.81 -9.38
N ILE A 650 19.27 -9.97 -10.67
CA ILE A 650 20.64 -10.14 -11.15
C ILE A 650 21.51 -8.89 -10.91
N ASN A 651 20.89 -7.71 -10.89
CA ASN A 651 21.55 -6.43 -10.75
C ASN A 651 21.84 -6.12 -9.27
N ILE A 652 20.90 -6.38 -8.35
CA ILE A 652 21.14 -6.31 -6.91
C ILE A 652 22.23 -7.33 -6.51
N ARG A 653 22.12 -8.58 -6.98
CA ARG A 653 23.10 -9.64 -6.68
C ARG A 653 24.52 -9.24 -7.12
N ARG A 654 24.68 -8.66 -8.32
CA ARG A 654 25.96 -8.12 -8.83
C ARG A 654 26.46 -6.95 -7.97
N LYS A 655 25.62 -5.92 -7.75
CA LYS A 655 25.97 -4.69 -7.00
C LYS A 655 26.36 -4.96 -5.53
N MET A 656 25.78 -6.00 -4.92
CA MET A 656 26.09 -6.43 -3.56
C MET A 656 27.24 -7.43 -3.46
N SER A 657 27.70 -8.00 -4.58
CA SER A 657 28.74 -9.05 -4.64
C SER A 657 28.34 -10.34 -3.91
N ILE A 658 27.10 -10.80 -4.14
CA ILE A 658 26.55 -11.98 -3.47
C ILE A 658 26.88 -13.25 -4.26
N GLU A 659 27.50 -14.21 -3.58
CA GLU A 659 27.91 -15.50 -4.15
C GLU A 659 26.93 -16.61 -3.74
N THR A 660 26.47 -17.39 -4.74
CA THR A 660 25.51 -18.49 -4.55
C THR A 660 26.12 -19.87 -4.82
N GLU A 661 27.41 -19.92 -5.18
CA GLU A 661 28.14 -21.14 -5.55
C GLU A 661 28.30 -22.08 -4.35
N GLY A 662 27.81 -23.32 -4.47
CA GLY A 662 27.79 -24.31 -3.38
C GLY A 662 26.89 -23.94 -2.18
N ALA A 663 26.20 -22.79 -2.22
CA ALA A 663 25.41 -22.28 -1.11
C ALA A 663 24.07 -23.03 -0.93
N CYS A 664 23.53 -22.99 0.28
CA CYS A 664 22.21 -23.57 0.58
C CYS A 664 21.18 -22.44 0.70
N VAL A 665 20.22 -22.36 -0.21
CA VAL A 665 19.21 -21.30 -0.24
C VAL A 665 17.88 -21.83 0.30
N ILE A 666 17.33 -21.15 1.30
CA ILE A 666 16.04 -21.47 1.92
C ILE A 666 15.16 -20.22 1.78
N ILE A 667 13.95 -20.38 1.25
CA ILE A 667 13.01 -19.29 0.96
C ILE A 667 11.73 -19.52 1.79
N ASP A 668 11.45 -18.64 2.75
CA ASP A 668 10.18 -18.58 3.48
C ASP A 668 9.19 -17.64 2.79
N GLU A 669 7.90 -17.98 2.88
CA GLU A 669 6.77 -17.38 2.17
C GLU A 669 6.99 -17.06 0.67
N GLY A 670 7.71 -17.90 -0.05
CA GLY A 670 8.06 -17.70 -1.48
C GLY A 670 6.93 -17.89 -2.50
N HIS A 671 5.67 -17.68 -2.15
CA HIS A 671 4.50 -17.88 -3.03
C HIS A 671 4.48 -16.99 -4.29
N ASN A 672 5.22 -15.88 -4.28
CA ASN A 672 5.37 -14.93 -5.39
C ASN A 672 6.79 -14.92 -5.98
N ILE A 673 7.61 -15.95 -5.73
CA ILE A 673 8.97 -16.00 -6.30
C ILE A 673 8.94 -15.98 -7.84
N GLU A 674 7.88 -16.49 -8.46
CA GLU A 674 7.63 -16.32 -9.90
C GLU A 674 7.62 -14.85 -10.34
N ASP A 675 6.98 -13.97 -9.56
CA ASP A 675 6.83 -12.56 -9.94
C ASP A 675 8.14 -11.81 -9.71
N VAL A 676 8.80 -12.03 -8.56
CA VAL A 676 10.13 -11.43 -8.28
C VAL A 676 11.22 -11.93 -9.23
N CYS A 677 11.15 -13.18 -9.71
CA CYS A 677 12.04 -13.68 -10.75
C CYS A 677 11.71 -13.14 -12.16
N ARG A 678 10.45 -12.80 -12.46
CA ARG A 678 10.10 -12.07 -13.69
C ARG A 678 10.59 -10.63 -13.63
N GLU A 679 10.30 -9.93 -12.53
CA GLU A 679 10.71 -8.54 -12.27
C GLU A 679 12.24 -8.38 -12.30
N GLY A 680 12.98 -9.20 -11.54
CA GLY A 680 14.44 -9.19 -11.46
C GLY A 680 15.20 -9.63 -12.72
N ALA A 681 14.49 -9.99 -13.79
CA ALA A 681 15.00 -10.23 -15.14
C ALA A 681 14.26 -9.39 -16.21
N SER A 682 13.49 -8.37 -15.83
CA SER A 682 12.84 -7.42 -16.74
C SER A 682 13.49 -6.04 -16.66
N ALA A 683 13.26 -5.21 -17.68
CA ALA A 683 13.62 -3.79 -17.64
C ALA A 683 12.47 -2.94 -18.17
N GLU A 684 12.31 -1.74 -17.60
CA GLU A 684 11.36 -0.73 -18.07
C GLU A 684 12.02 0.64 -18.10
N PHE A 685 11.75 1.40 -19.17
CA PHE A 685 12.36 2.72 -19.39
C PHE A 685 11.41 3.62 -20.18
N SER A 686 11.29 4.87 -19.75
CA SER A 686 10.54 5.91 -20.45
C SER A 686 11.45 6.76 -21.33
N LEU A 687 10.87 7.38 -22.36
CA LEU A 687 11.60 8.33 -23.22
C LEU A 687 12.18 9.50 -22.40
N GLN A 688 11.48 9.92 -21.34
CA GLN A 688 11.96 10.93 -20.40
C GLN A 688 13.22 10.47 -19.64
N ALA A 689 13.23 9.25 -19.09
CA ALA A 689 14.39 8.74 -18.34
C ALA A 689 15.64 8.56 -19.21
N VAL A 690 15.45 8.24 -20.50
CA VAL A 690 16.53 8.19 -21.51
C VAL A 690 17.04 9.61 -21.83
N GLY A 691 16.15 10.58 -22.04
CA GLY A 691 16.53 11.98 -22.26
C GLY A 691 17.27 12.59 -21.07
N GLU A 692 16.78 12.37 -19.85
CA GLU A 692 17.44 12.79 -18.60
C GLU A 692 18.84 12.15 -18.46
N ALA A 693 19.01 10.89 -18.86
CA ALA A 693 20.32 10.24 -18.88
C ALA A 693 21.31 10.90 -19.85
N MET A 694 20.87 11.22 -21.07
CA MET A 694 21.70 11.93 -22.07
C MET A 694 22.11 13.32 -21.57
N ASP A 695 21.16 14.06 -20.98
CA ASP A 695 21.38 15.38 -20.40
C ASP A 695 22.33 15.35 -19.20
N ALA A 696 22.19 14.34 -18.33
CA ALA A 696 23.06 14.16 -17.16
C ALA A 696 24.49 13.79 -17.56
N LEU A 697 24.66 12.85 -18.50
CA LEU A 697 25.97 12.43 -18.99
C LEU A 697 26.70 13.58 -19.69
N SER A 698 26.05 14.24 -20.64
CA SER A 698 26.65 15.33 -21.43
C SER A 698 27.06 16.54 -20.59
N LYS A 699 26.28 16.93 -19.58
CA LYS A 699 26.54 18.13 -18.75
C LYS A 699 27.58 17.91 -17.66
N ASN A 700 27.73 16.69 -17.13
CA ASN A 700 28.59 16.41 -15.97
C ASN A 700 29.95 15.79 -16.32
N LEU A 701 30.12 15.26 -17.53
CA LEU A 701 31.31 14.50 -17.95
C LEU A 701 32.09 15.22 -19.07
N GLY A 702 32.20 16.55 -18.96
CA GLY A 702 32.88 17.43 -19.93
C GLY A 702 34.40 17.22 -20.11
N HIS A 703 34.97 16.16 -19.54
CA HIS A 703 36.26 15.61 -19.92
C HIS A 703 36.01 14.26 -20.61
N VAL A 704 36.06 14.29 -21.94
CA VAL A 704 35.58 13.22 -22.82
C VAL A 704 36.45 11.96 -22.68
N ASN A 705 35.93 10.96 -21.97
CA ASN A 705 36.45 9.59 -22.00
C ASN A 705 35.63 8.72 -22.96
N VAL A 706 36.26 7.70 -23.56
CA VAL A 706 35.61 6.74 -24.48
C VAL A 706 34.35 6.12 -23.86
N GLU A 707 34.47 5.72 -22.60
CA GLU A 707 33.44 5.05 -21.79
C GLU A 707 32.16 5.90 -21.60
N THR A 708 32.32 7.23 -21.53
CA THR A 708 31.21 8.15 -21.29
C THR A 708 30.51 8.54 -22.59
N ASN A 709 31.24 8.56 -23.71
CA ASN A 709 30.64 8.66 -25.04
C ASN A 709 29.80 7.42 -25.34
N MET A 710 30.38 6.22 -25.16
CA MET A 710 29.70 4.94 -25.38
C MET A 710 28.33 4.85 -24.67
N LEU A 711 28.23 5.35 -23.43
CA LEU A 711 26.97 5.45 -22.70
C LEU A 711 26.00 6.50 -23.26
N ALA A 712 26.50 7.69 -23.62
CA ALA A 712 25.67 8.74 -24.20
C ALA A 712 25.16 8.36 -25.60
N ASP A 713 25.95 7.62 -26.37
CA ASP A 713 25.62 7.09 -27.68
C ASP A 713 24.59 5.96 -27.56
N PHE A 714 24.73 5.04 -26.58
CA PHE A 714 23.72 4.03 -26.25
C PHE A 714 22.34 4.63 -25.96
N PHE A 715 22.28 5.64 -25.09
CA PHE A 715 21.01 6.33 -24.82
C PHE A 715 20.49 7.13 -26.02
N ARG A 716 21.37 7.71 -26.86
CA ARG A 716 20.96 8.41 -28.09
C ARG A 716 20.34 7.46 -29.12
N SER A 717 20.94 6.28 -29.32
CA SER A 717 20.41 5.22 -30.19
C SER A 717 19.04 4.73 -29.70
N ILE A 718 18.88 4.54 -28.38
CA ILE A 718 17.58 4.20 -27.80
C ILE A 718 16.57 5.34 -28.00
N SER A 719 16.91 6.60 -27.74
CA SER A 719 15.99 7.74 -27.95
C SER A 719 15.54 7.84 -29.41
N ALA A 720 16.47 7.74 -30.36
CA ALA A 720 16.16 7.78 -31.78
C ALA A 720 15.24 6.63 -32.23
N PHE A 721 15.48 5.41 -31.72
CA PHE A 721 14.62 4.25 -31.96
C PHE A 721 13.21 4.45 -31.38
N LEU A 722 13.10 4.92 -30.12
CA LEU A 722 11.83 5.23 -29.48
C LEU A 722 11.04 6.31 -30.25
N GLU A 723 11.69 7.38 -30.68
CA GLU A 723 11.06 8.44 -31.46
C GLU A 723 10.51 7.96 -32.80
N ASP A 724 11.26 7.15 -33.55
CA ASP A 724 10.84 6.60 -34.84
C ASP A 724 9.62 5.66 -34.67
N MET A 725 9.67 4.82 -33.63
CA MET A 725 8.59 3.93 -33.21
C MET A 725 7.34 4.69 -32.76
N PHE A 726 7.45 5.83 -32.07
CA PHE A 726 6.31 6.65 -31.65
C PHE A 726 5.79 7.62 -32.74
N ARG A 727 6.60 7.93 -33.77
CA ARG A 727 6.12 8.62 -34.98
C ARG A 727 5.21 7.72 -35.80
N THR A 728 5.56 6.44 -35.90
CA THR A 728 4.84 5.43 -36.69
C THR A 728 3.67 4.78 -35.94
N ASN A 729 3.79 4.54 -34.63
CA ASN A 729 2.75 3.90 -33.83
C ASN A 729 2.16 4.84 -32.75
N ARG A 730 0.87 5.16 -32.88
CA ARG A 730 0.09 6.00 -31.94
C ARG A 730 -0.82 5.21 -30.99
N ALA A 731 -0.68 3.88 -30.90
CA ALA A 731 -1.43 3.09 -29.93
C ALA A 731 -1.03 3.44 -28.49
N GLU A 732 -1.97 3.33 -27.54
CA GLU A 732 -1.68 3.54 -26.12
C GLU A 732 -0.65 2.51 -25.62
N SER A 733 -0.85 1.23 -25.95
CA SER A 733 0.15 0.18 -25.81
C SER A 733 0.05 -0.85 -26.94
N THR A 734 1.18 -1.50 -27.24
CA THR A 734 1.38 -2.56 -28.23
C THR A 734 2.22 -3.66 -27.60
N ILE A 735 1.95 -4.93 -27.92
CA ILE A 735 2.62 -6.10 -27.35
C ILE A 735 3.31 -6.87 -28.49
N ILE A 736 4.62 -7.00 -28.41
CA ILE A 736 5.47 -7.84 -29.26
C ILE A 736 5.62 -9.19 -28.56
N GLN A 737 5.17 -10.24 -29.22
CA GLN A 737 5.23 -11.61 -28.69
C GLN A 737 6.64 -12.21 -28.87
N SER A 738 6.99 -13.21 -28.07
CA SER A 738 8.33 -13.79 -27.99
C SER A 738 8.94 -14.29 -29.33
N ASN A 739 8.12 -14.60 -30.32
CA ASN A 739 8.58 -14.97 -31.68
C ASN A 739 8.99 -13.78 -32.55
N GLN A 740 8.64 -12.55 -32.16
CA GLN A 740 8.99 -11.29 -32.84
C GLN A 740 10.08 -10.50 -32.10
N VAL A 741 10.33 -10.82 -30.81
CA VAL A 741 11.39 -10.20 -30.00
C VAL A 741 12.78 -10.24 -30.67
N PRO A 742 13.23 -11.31 -31.35
CA PRO A 742 14.53 -11.31 -32.04
C PRO A 742 14.65 -10.17 -33.07
N SER A 743 13.63 -9.99 -33.91
CA SER A 743 13.63 -8.94 -34.95
C SER A 743 13.54 -7.54 -34.35
N PHE A 744 12.75 -7.36 -33.29
CA PHE A 744 12.67 -6.08 -32.58
C PHE A 744 13.99 -5.70 -31.89
N LEU A 745 14.65 -6.65 -31.22
CA LEU A 745 15.96 -6.41 -30.61
C LEU A 745 17.03 -6.18 -31.68
N GLN A 746 16.99 -6.88 -32.82
CA GLN A 746 17.88 -6.64 -33.94
C GLN A 746 17.68 -5.24 -34.56
N GLU A 747 16.43 -4.77 -34.68
CA GLU A 747 16.14 -3.41 -35.15
C GLU A 747 16.62 -2.35 -34.15
N MET A 748 16.33 -2.52 -32.86
CA MET A 748 16.78 -1.63 -31.80
C MET A 748 18.32 -1.56 -31.73
N LEU A 749 18.99 -2.72 -31.81
CA LEU A 749 20.45 -2.81 -31.79
C LEU A 749 21.09 -2.32 -33.08
N SER A 750 20.43 -2.40 -34.25
CA SER A 750 21.01 -1.85 -35.50
C SER A 750 21.07 -0.32 -35.52
N ARG A 751 20.37 0.37 -34.62
CA ARG A 751 20.52 1.81 -34.36
C ARG A 751 21.68 2.14 -33.41
N PHE A 752 22.25 1.15 -32.73
CA PHE A 752 23.46 1.27 -31.91
C PHE A 752 24.66 0.79 -32.74
N ASP A 753 25.56 1.73 -33.08
CA ASP A 753 26.60 1.45 -34.07
C ASP A 753 27.56 0.35 -33.60
N ALA A 754 27.92 -0.56 -34.52
CA ALA A 754 28.48 -1.88 -34.22
C ALA A 754 29.95 -1.86 -33.75
N ALA A 755 30.46 -0.69 -33.36
CA ALA A 755 31.78 -0.50 -32.76
C ALA A 755 31.92 -1.10 -31.36
N HIS A 756 30.80 -1.43 -30.68
CA HIS A 756 30.83 -2.03 -29.34
C HIS A 756 29.72 -3.09 -29.16
N ASP A 757 30.04 -4.19 -28.48
CA ASP A 757 29.05 -5.20 -28.07
C ASP A 757 28.37 -4.83 -26.74
N MET A 758 27.18 -5.38 -26.50
CA MET A 758 26.44 -5.29 -25.23
C MET A 758 27.23 -5.92 -24.07
N ALA A 759 28.12 -6.88 -24.35
CA ALA A 759 29.10 -7.37 -23.39
C ALA A 759 30.08 -6.26 -22.96
N THR A 760 30.68 -5.55 -23.92
CA THR A 760 31.57 -4.40 -23.68
C THR A 760 30.84 -3.30 -22.89
N LEU A 761 29.58 -3.00 -23.23
CA LEU A 761 28.76 -2.04 -22.49
C LEU A 761 28.54 -2.46 -21.02
N SER A 762 28.28 -3.75 -20.79
CA SER A 762 28.09 -4.31 -19.45
C SER A 762 29.38 -4.27 -18.63
N GLU A 763 30.54 -4.51 -19.26
CA GLU A 763 31.86 -4.42 -18.64
C GLU A 763 32.24 -2.96 -18.32
N THR A 764 32.05 -2.04 -19.27
CA THR A 764 32.26 -0.59 -19.09
C THR A 764 31.43 -0.04 -17.93
N VAL A 765 30.13 -0.38 -17.86
CA VAL A 765 29.29 0.02 -16.71
C VAL A 765 29.80 -0.58 -15.40
N ASN A 766 30.29 -1.83 -15.42
CA ASN A 766 30.81 -2.46 -14.22
C ASN A 766 32.10 -1.78 -13.71
N ASP A 767 33.05 -1.41 -14.59
CA ASP A 767 34.26 -0.68 -14.22
C ASP A 767 33.93 0.74 -13.71
N LEU A 768 33.03 1.45 -14.40
CA LEU A 768 32.54 2.77 -13.97
C LEU A 768 31.90 2.70 -12.58
N MET A 769 31.11 1.67 -12.29
CA MET A 769 30.41 1.47 -11.01
C MET A 769 31.28 0.87 -9.90
N THR A 770 32.49 0.39 -10.21
CA THR A 770 33.43 -0.19 -9.24
C THR A 770 34.75 0.60 -9.15
N THR A 771 35.66 0.43 -10.11
CA THR A 771 36.99 1.06 -10.15
C THR A 771 36.93 2.58 -10.18
N LYS A 772 36.10 3.15 -11.08
CA LYS A 772 36.04 4.60 -11.35
C LYS A 772 34.91 5.33 -10.60
N ALA A 773 34.18 4.62 -9.73
CA ALA A 773 33.02 5.14 -8.99
C ALA A 773 33.30 6.41 -8.16
N LYS A 774 34.58 6.69 -7.84
CA LYS A 774 35.05 7.90 -7.15
C LYS A 774 34.83 9.20 -7.95
N HIS A 775 34.67 9.11 -9.27
CA HIS A 775 34.51 10.25 -10.17
C HIS A 775 33.05 10.50 -10.60
N LEU A 776 32.12 9.63 -10.19
CA LEU A 776 30.71 9.74 -10.58
C LEU A 776 29.95 10.70 -9.66
N THR A 777 29.25 11.68 -10.23
CA THR A 777 28.33 12.53 -9.46
C THR A 777 27.04 11.76 -9.13
N PRO A 778 26.30 12.14 -8.05
CA PRO A 778 25.00 11.55 -7.74
C PRO A 778 23.94 11.77 -8.82
N ILE A 779 24.14 12.76 -9.70
CA ILE A 779 23.29 13.00 -10.87
C ILE A 779 23.56 11.91 -11.92
N VAL A 780 24.81 11.54 -12.16
CA VAL A 780 25.22 10.58 -13.21
C VAL A 780 25.05 9.11 -12.79
N ALA A 781 25.35 8.76 -11.54
CA ALA A 781 25.38 7.36 -11.09
C ALA A 781 24.06 6.56 -11.31
N PRO A 782 22.85 7.14 -11.14
CA PRO A 782 21.59 6.45 -11.47
C PRO A 782 21.47 6.08 -12.95
N HIS A 783 21.91 6.95 -13.86
CA HIS A 783 21.83 6.71 -15.30
C HIS A 783 22.86 5.67 -15.77
N ILE A 784 24.03 5.62 -15.13
CA ILE A 784 25.00 4.53 -15.36
C ILE A 784 24.45 3.19 -14.86
N SER A 785 23.73 3.17 -13.73
CA SER A 785 22.99 1.97 -13.30
C SER A 785 21.98 1.56 -14.37
N LEU A 786 21.12 2.49 -14.81
CA LEU A 786 20.11 2.24 -15.84
C LEU A 786 20.73 1.63 -17.12
N ALA A 787 21.87 2.13 -17.57
CA ALA A 787 22.56 1.58 -18.74
C ALA A 787 23.00 0.11 -18.55
N GLY A 788 23.63 -0.23 -17.43
CA GLY A 788 24.08 -1.61 -17.17
C GLY A 788 22.95 -2.57 -16.82
N ASP A 789 21.90 -2.05 -16.20
CA ASP A 789 20.68 -2.78 -15.90
C ASP A 789 19.96 -3.13 -17.23
N LEU A 790 19.76 -2.14 -18.11
CA LEU A 790 19.25 -2.35 -19.49
C LEU A 790 20.14 -3.31 -20.28
N ALA A 791 21.46 -3.10 -20.31
CA ALA A 791 22.38 -3.93 -21.08
C ALA A 791 22.35 -5.41 -20.65
N SER A 792 22.21 -5.66 -19.35
CA SER A 792 22.08 -7.00 -18.79
C SER A 792 20.76 -7.67 -19.22
N ILE A 793 19.63 -6.94 -19.22
CA ILE A 793 18.34 -7.49 -19.66
C ILE A 793 18.29 -7.69 -21.18
N VAL A 794 18.78 -6.73 -21.98
CA VAL A 794 18.83 -6.85 -23.44
C VAL A 794 19.71 -8.03 -23.86
N THR A 795 20.87 -8.22 -23.23
CA THR A 795 21.72 -9.41 -23.47
C THR A 795 20.96 -10.70 -23.17
N MET A 796 20.27 -10.79 -22.02
CA MET A 796 19.47 -11.98 -21.70
C MET A 796 18.34 -12.21 -22.70
N ALA A 797 17.62 -11.16 -23.11
CA ALA A 797 16.54 -11.25 -24.09
C ALA A 797 17.04 -11.60 -25.50
N SER A 798 18.26 -11.22 -25.89
CA SER A 798 18.90 -11.68 -27.12
C SER A 798 19.34 -13.15 -27.04
N THR A 799 19.76 -13.66 -25.87
CA THR A 799 20.17 -15.07 -25.70
C THR A 799 19.02 -16.06 -25.51
N GLN A 800 17.88 -15.60 -24.97
CA GLN A 800 16.69 -16.42 -24.69
C GLN A 800 15.40 -15.66 -25.06
N PRO A 801 15.23 -15.25 -26.34
CA PRO A 801 14.11 -14.41 -26.76
C PRO A 801 12.75 -15.09 -26.56
N GLU A 802 12.72 -16.43 -26.56
CA GLU A 802 11.51 -17.21 -26.30
C GLU A 802 11.06 -17.21 -24.82
N ALA A 803 11.78 -16.47 -23.95
CA ALA A 803 11.43 -16.19 -22.56
C ALA A 803 10.87 -14.77 -22.31
N TYR A 804 10.81 -13.91 -23.33
CA TYR A 804 10.46 -12.48 -23.21
C TYR A 804 9.31 -12.08 -24.13
N ASN A 805 8.55 -11.06 -23.72
CA ASN A 805 7.74 -10.22 -24.62
C ASN A 805 8.19 -8.75 -24.44
N VAL A 806 7.92 -7.89 -25.41
CA VAL A 806 8.13 -6.43 -25.27
C VAL A 806 6.78 -5.70 -25.31
N ILE A 807 6.59 -4.74 -24.42
CA ILE A 807 5.39 -3.90 -24.36
C ILE A 807 5.85 -2.44 -24.56
N PHE A 808 5.25 -1.72 -25.51
CA PHE A 808 5.62 -0.34 -25.82
C PHE A 808 4.41 0.50 -26.21
N GLY A 809 4.51 1.83 -26.11
CA GLY A 809 3.46 2.73 -26.60
C GLY A 809 3.54 4.13 -25.97
N MET A 810 2.55 4.97 -26.29
CA MET A 810 2.48 6.34 -25.75
C MET A 810 1.98 6.42 -24.29
N LYS A 811 1.36 5.34 -23.78
CA LYS A 811 0.89 5.21 -22.40
C LYS A 811 1.21 3.82 -21.86
N VAL A 812 2.41 3.67 -21.33
CA VAL A 812 2.87 2.47 -20.64
C VAL A 812 3.06 2.81 -19.16
N ASP A 813 2.50 2.01 -18.26
CA ASP A 813 2.65 2.19 -16.82
C ASP A 813 4.05 1.73 -16.38
N ILE A 814 4.93 2.70 -16.15
CA ILE A 814 6.33 2.53 -15.73
C ILE A 814 6.51 3.24 -14.39
N ASN A 815 7.01 2.53 -13.36
CA ASN A 815 7.09 3.04 -11.98
C ASN A 815 5.78 3.64 -11.40
N SER A 816 4.61 3.25 -11.94
CA SER A 816 3.26 3.80 -11.67
C SER A 816 2.87 5.09 -12.40
N ASP A 817 3.71 5.61 -13.30
CA ASP A 817 3.38 6.73 -14.19
C ASP A 817 3.13 6.23 -15.63
N SER A 818 1.95 6.57 -16.17
CA SER A 818 1.59 6.30 -17.58
C SER A 818 2.35 7.25 -18.51
N CYS A 819 3.39 6.76 -19.18
CA CYS A 819 4.28 7.57 -20.01
C CYS A 819 4.67 6.88 -21.34
N PRO A 820 5.24 7.61 -22.33
CA PRO A 820 5.84 7.00 -23.51
C PRO A 820 7.09 6.20 -23.13
N GLY A 821 7.10 4.90 -23.40
CA GLY A 821 8.19 4.02 -22.98
C GLY A 821 8.08 2.58 -23.46
N VAL A 822 8.99 1.75 -22.95
CA VAL A 822 9.14 0.32 -23.26
C VAL A 822 9.34 -0.48 -21.98
N ILE A 823 8.73 -1.66 -21.93
CA ILE A 823 9.00 -2.73 -20.95
C ILE A 823 9.50 -3.95 -21.73
N ILE A 824 10.73 -4.38 -21.47
CA ILE A 824 11.25 -5.69 -21.87
C ILE A 824 10.88 -6.65 -20.74
N GLN A 825 9.74 -7.33 -20.88
CA GLN A 825 9.11 -8.12 -19.82
C GLN A 825 9.51 -9.60 -19.93
N CYS A 826 10.27 -10.08 -18.95
CA CYS A 826 10.52 -11.51 -18.79
C CYS A 826 9.22 -12.23 -18.42
N MET A 827 8.90 -13.31 -19.16
CA MET A 827 7.70 -14.11 -18.98
C MET A 827 7.96 -15.46 -18.30
N LYS A 828 9.20 -15.97 -18.38
CA LYS A 828 9.65 -17.20 -17.69
C LYS A 828 10.52 -16.85 -16.48
N PRO A 829 10.05 -17.04 -15.23
CA PRO A 829 10.88 -16.78 -14.05
C PRO A 829 12.11 -17.71 -13.95
N SER A 830 12.10 -18.82 -14.69
CA SER A 830 13.24 -19.72 -14.85
C SER A 830 14.53 -19.03 -15.31
N VAL A 831 14.49 -17.88 -16.01
CA VAL A 831 15.69 -17.11 -16.40
C VAL A 831 16.46 -16.64 -15.16
N ALA A 832 15.81 -15.87 -14.29
CA ALA A 832 16.39 -15.43 -13.02
C ALA A 832 16.65 -16.61 -12.06
N PHE A 833 15.68 -17.52 -11.93
CA PHE A 833 15.74 -18.61 -10.95
C PHE A 833 16.92 -19.58 -11.21
N ASN A 834 17.17 -19.96 -12.46
CA ASN A 834 18.32 -20.80 -12.81
C ASN A 834 19.67 -20.13 -12.53
N SER A 835 19.76 -18.80 -12.56
CA SER A 835 21.01 -18.08 -12.25
C SER A 835 21.46 -18.23 -10.79
N VAL A 836 20.55 -18.65 -9.91
CA VAL A 836 20.84 -19.09 -8.52
C VAL A 836 20.86 -20.61 -8.43
N ALA A 837 19.80 -21.28 -8.89
CA ALA A 837 19.57 -22.70 -8.63
C ALA A 837 20.64 -23.64 -9.24
N LYS A 838 21.23 -23.27 -10.39
CA LYS A 838 22.33 -24.05 -11.01
C LYS A 838 23.66 -23.98 -10.24
N LYS A 839 23.81 -22.99 -9.34
CA LYS A 839 25.03 -22.75 -8.54
C LYS A 839 24.87 -23.18 -7.08
N ALA A 840 23.65 -23.02 -6.55
CA ALA A 840 23.32 -23.43 -5.19
C ALA A 840 23.39 -24.96 -5.03
N ARG A 841 23.98 -25.42 -3.92
CA ARG A 841 23.96 -26.83 -3.49
C ARG A 841 22.53 -27.35 -3.32
N SER A 842 21.64 -26.48 -2.82
CA SER A 842 20.22 -26.76 -2.61
C SER A 842 19.41 -25.47 -2.66
N VAL A 843 18.23 -25.53 -3.26
CA VAL A 843 17.18 -24.51 -3.11
C VAL A 843 15.96 -25.17 -2.45
N ILE A 844 15.51 -24.63 -1.33
CA ILE A 844 14.35 -25.10 -0.58
C ILE A 844 13.32 -23.97 -0.56
N LEU A 845 12.22 -24.16 -1.27
CA LEU A 845 11.11 -23.21 -1.35
C LEU A 845 10.01 -23.62 -0.38
N THR A 846 9.60 -22.70 0.51
CA THR A 846 8.53 -22.94 1.47
C THR A 846 7.51 -21.80 1.48
N SER A 847 6.23 -22.13 1.70
CA SER A 847 5.12 -21.17 1.86
C SER A 847 3.85 -21.88 2.34
N GLY A 848 2.84 -21.13 2.80
CA GLY A 848 1.49 -21.66 3.04
C GLY A 848 0.62 -21.89 1.80
N THR A 849 1.04 -21.49 0.59
CA THR A 849 0.21 -21.57 -0.64
C THR A 849 1.06 -21.86 -1.90
N LEU A 850 1.64 -23.06 -2.01
CA LEU A 850 2.42 -23.50 -3.19
C LEU A 850 1.63 -24.44 -4.13
N SER A 851 0.58 -25.09 -3.64
CA SER A 851 -0.21 -26.06 -4.40
C SER A 851 -1.04 -25.36 -5.50
N PRO A 852 -1.09 -25.89 -6.76
CA PRO A 852 -0.42 -27.09 -7.24
C PRO A 852 1.10 -26.90 -7.47
N MET A 853 1.92 -27.73 -6.83
CA MET A 853 3.38 -27.57 -6.90
C MET A 853 3.97 -27.87 -8.29
N THR A 854 3.35 -28.76 -9.06
CA THR A 854 3.82 -29.20 -10.38
C THR A 854 3.84 -28.08 -11.42
N THR A 855 2.93 -27.12 -11.31
CA THR A 855 2.87 -25.97 -12.23
C THR A 855 3.86 -24.87 -11.84
N PHE A 856 4.13 -24.75 -10.53
CA PHE A 856 5.17 -23.89 -9.97
C PHE A 856 6.58 -24.38 -10.38
N GLU A 857 6.80 -25.69 -10.33
CA GLU A 857 8.01 -26.38 -10.81
C GLU A 857 8.23 -26.14 -12.32
N ALA A 858 7.16 -26.12 -13.12
CA ALA A 858 7.20 -25.81 -14.54
C ALA A 858 7.56 -24.33 -14.84
N GLU A 859 6.91 -23.36 -14.17
CA GLU A 859 7.23 -21.92 -14.35
C GLU A 859 8.68 -21.60 -13.92
N LEU A 860 9.19 -22.20 -12.83
CA LEU A 860 10.57 -22.02 -12.38
C LEU A 860 11.60 -22.80 -13.22
N GLY A 861 11.19 -23.77 -14.03
CA GLY A 861 12.05 -24.51 -14.95
C GLY A 861 13.17 -25.31 -14.26
N VAL A 862 12.94 -25.75 -13.02
CA VAL A 862 13.89 -26.46 -12.15
C VAL A 862 13.15 -27.57 -11.41
N ARG A 863 13.66 -28.81 -11.44
CA ARG A 863 13.03 -29.95 -10.76
C ARG A 863 13.25 -29.93 -9.26
N PHE A 864 12.21 -30.28 -8.50
CA PHE A 864 12.25 -30.41 -7.04
C PHE A 864 12.13 -31.88 -6.63
N GLY A 865 13.23 -32.46 -6.16
CA GLY A 865 13.34 -33.88 -5.79
C GLY A 865 12.54 -34.26 -4.54
N ALA A 866 12.26 -33.30 -3.67
CA ALA A 866 11.31 -33.45 -2.56
C ALA A 866 10.16 -32.43 -2.70
N LYS A 867 8.93 -32.92 -2.67
CA LYS A 867 7.69 -32.11 -2.67
C LYS A 867 6.78 -32.64 -1.57
N ILE A 868 6.43 -31.82 -0.59
CA ILE A 868 5.57 -32.21 0.54
C ILE A 868 4.50 -31.15 0.86
N GLU A 869 3.26 -31.59 1.02
CA GLU A 869 2.17 -30.82 1.65
C GLU A 869 2.07 -31.25 3.12
N ALA A 870 2.54 -30.42 4.05
CA ALA A 870 2.47 -30.70 5.47
C ALA A 870 1.03 -30.55 6.01
N PRO A 871 0.60 -31.38 6.97
CA PRO A 871 -0.75 -31.32 7.52
C PRO A 871 -1.02 -30.00 8.25
N HIS A 872 -2.28 -29.58 8.23
CA HIS A 872 -2.74 -28.42 9.00
C HIS A 872 -2.76 -28.74 10.51
N VAL A 873 -2.45 -27.75 11.36
CA VAL A 873 -2.35 -27.95 12.82
C VAL A 873 -3.70 -27.90 13.55
N VAL A 874 -4.68 -27.19 13.00
CA VAL A 874 -6.02 -27.04 13.62
C VAL A 874 -6.91 -28.26 13.32
N PRO A 875 -7.72 -28.75 14.29
CA PRO A 875 -8.77 -29.74 14.03
C PRO A 875 -9.82 -29.25 13.04
N ASN A 876 -10.34 -30.13 12.19
CA ASN A 876 -11.41 -29.80 11.24
C ASN A 876 -12.65 -29.19 11.93
N GLU A 877 -13.00 -29.72 13.11
CA GLU A 877 -14.15 -29.27 13.88
C GLU A 877 -14.02 -27.85 14.46
N ASN A 878 -12.81 -27.29 14.49
CA ASN A 878 -12.53 -25.91 14.89
C ASN A 878 -12.67 -24.90 13.72
N VAL A 879 -12.99 -25.36 12.51
CA VAL A 879 -13.15 -24.49 11.33
C VAL A 879 -14.56 -24.63 10.77
N TYR A 880 -15.38 -23.60 10.95
CA TYR A 880 -16.63 -23.47 10.19
C TYR A 880 -16.30 -22.87 8.82
N VAL A 881 -16.81 -23.44 7.73
CA VAL A 881 -16.62 -22.89 6.38
C VAL A 881 -17.96 -22.87 5.65
N GLU A 882 -18.35 -21.70 5.17
CA GLU A 882 -19.56 -21.47 4.39
C GLU A 882 -19.24 -20.92 3.00
N VAL A 883 -20.00 -21.39 2.02
CA VAL A 883 -20.09 -20.87 0.66
C VAL A 883 -21.47 -20.27 0.48
N THR A 884 -21.55 -18.98 0.12
CA THR A 884 -22.83 -18.29 -0.07
C THR A 884 -22.90 -17.53 -1.39
N GLY A 885 -24.06 -17.62 -2.05
CA GLY A 885 -24.45 -16.82 -3.21
C GLY A 885 -25.43 -15.70 -2.86
N ALA A 886 -25.74 -15.46 -1.58
CA ALA A 886 -26.78 -14.51 -1.13
C ALA A 886 -26.59 -13.06 -1.59
N LEU A 887 -25.38 -12.68 -2.05
CA LEU A 887 -25.06 -11.36 -2.61
C LEU A 887 -24.88 -11.35 -4.15
N GLY A 888 -25.09 -12.47 -4.84
CA GLY A 888 -24.92 -12.61 -6.29
C GLY A 888 -23.46 -12.78 -6.75
N GLU A 889 -23.23 -12.65 -8.06
CA GLU A 889 -21.87 -12.62 -8.61
C GLU A 889 -21.20 -11.26 -8.33
N ILE A 890 -20.06 -11.26 -7.66
CA ILE A 890 -19.34 -10.02 -7.34
C ILE A 890 -18.27 -9.78 -8.41
N THR A 891 -18.69 -9.14 -9.50
CA THR A 891 -17.80 -8.61 -10.56
C THR A 891 -17.77 -7.09 -10.58
N TYR A 892 -16.78 -6.56 -11.30
CA TYR A 892 -16.75 -5.15 -11.69
C TYR A 892 -18.07 -4.72 -12.34
N LYS A 893 -18.55 -5.45 -13.37
CA LYS A 893 -19.83 -5.13 -14.04
C LYS A 893 -21.04 -5.14 -13.10
N ALA A 894 -21.10 -6.10 -12.16
CA ALA A 894 -22.19 -6.20 -11.18
C ALA A 894 -22.16 -5.10 -10.10
N THR A 895 -21.03 -4.42 -9.90
CA THR A 895 -20.84 -3.43 -8.82
C THR A 895 -20.51 -2.01 -9.31
N GLU A 896 -20.25 -1.82 -10.60
CA GLU A 896 -19.82 -0.55 -11.22
C GLU A 896 -20.94 0.49 -11.33
N SER A 897 -22.14 0.11 -11.76
CA SER A 897 -23.28 1.04 -11.89
C SER A 897 -23.74 1.53 -10.52
N GLU A 898 -24.29 2.74 -10.45
CA GLU A 898 -24.62 3.36 -9.16
C GLU A 898 -25.71 2.58 -8.41
N ASN A 899 -26.81 2.24 -9.10
CA ASN A 899 -27.92 1.50 -8.49
C ASN A 899 -27.53 0.07 -8.06
N ALA A 900 -26.74 -0.65 -8.88
CA ALA A 900 -26.29 -1.99 -8.51
C ALA A 900 -25.25 -1.95 -7.38
N GLY A 901 -24.31 -0.99 -7.43
CA GLY A 901 -23.33 -0.76 -6.37
C GLY A 901 -23.96 -0.38 -5.03
N ARG A 902 -24.99 0.48 -5.03
CA ARG A 902 -25.76 0.83 -3.82
C ARG A 902 -26.49 -0.38 -3.24
N ARG A 903 -27.23 -1.12 -4.07
CA ARG A 903 -27.96 -2.32 -3.64
C ARG A 903 -27.01 -3.40 -3.11
N PHE A 904 -25.87 -3.59 -3.77
CA PHE A 904 -24.81 -4.49 -3.30
C PHE A 904 -24.27 -4.08 -1.91
N ALA A 905 -23.91 -2.80 -1.74
CA ALA A 905 -23.40 -2.28 -0.47
C ALA A 905 -24.43 -2.44 0.66
N GLN A 906 -25.69 -2.07 0.42
CA GLN A 906 -26.78 -2.24 1.39
C GLN A 906 -27.00 -3.71 1.76
N ASN A 907 -27.02 -4.63 0.79
CA ASN A 907 -27.16 -6.06 1.04
C ASN A 907 -25.97 -6.61 1.84
N LEU A 908 -24.74 -6.24 1.50
CA LEU A 908 -23.52 -6.66 2.21
C LEU A 908 -23.49 -6.13 3.65
N GLY A 909 -23.88 -4.88 3.88
CA GLY A 909 -23.97 -4.30 5.23
C GLY A 909 -24.98 -5.04 6.10
N ASN A 910 -26.18 -5.28 5.57
CA ASN A 910 -27.21 -6.08 6.25
C ASN A 910 -26.79 -7.54 6.49
N TYR A 911 -26.05 -8.16 5.57
CA TYR A 911 -25.49 -9.50 5.73
C TYR A 911 -24.46 -9.52 6.88
N LEU A 912 -23.46 -8.63 6.84
CA LEU A 912 -22.41 -8.53 7.87
C LEU A 912 -22.97 -8.17 9.25
N LEU A 913 -23.97 -7.29 9.33
CA LEU A 913 -24.61 -6.85 10.58
C LEU A 913 -25.24 -8.01 11.36
N ARG A 914 -25.78 -9.02 10.67
CA ARG A 914 -26.33 -10.23 11.31
C ARG A 914 -25.23 -11.07 11.98
N TYR A 915 -24.04 -11.14 11.38
CA TYR A 915 -22.90 -11.84 11.97
C TYR A 915 -22.18 -11.00 13.04
N ALA A 916 -22.08 -9.68 12.87
CA ALA A 916 -21.47 -8.78 13.86
C ALA A 916 -22.11 -8.89 15.26
N LYS A 917 -23.41 -9.24 15.31
CA LYS A 917 -24.19 -9.49 16.52
C LYS A 917 -23.90 -10.81 17.23
N ILE A 918 -23.34 -11.82 16.53
CA ILE A 918 -23.15 -13.18 17.09
C ILE A 918 -21.71 -13.69 17.08
N ILE A 919 -20.83 -13.13 16.25
CA ILE A 919 -19.42 -13.54 16.16
C ILE A 919 -18.64 -12.81 17.27
N PRO A 920 -17.89 -13.54 18.13
CA PRO A 920 -17.05 -12.94 19.15
C PRO A 920 -15.73 -12.41 18.57
N GLY A 921 -15.13 -11.39 19.18
CA GLY A 921 -13.84 -10.84 18.74
C GLY A 921 -13.87 -10.26 17.33
N GLY A 922 -12.71 -10.15 16.69
CA GLY A 922 -12.57 -9.48 15.40
C GLY A 922 -13.16 -10.22 14.20
N MET A 923 -13.54 -9.45 13.18
CA MET A 923 -13.99 -9.89 11.86
C MET A 923 -13.11 -9.21 10.78
N LEU A 924 -12.60 -10.00 9.83
CA LEU A 924 -11.89 -9.48 8.66
C LEU A 924 -12.79 -9.61 7.42
N VAL A 925 -12.89 -8.56 6.59
CA VAL A 925 -13.68 -8.56 5.35
C VAL A 925 -12.80 -8.14 4.18
N PHE A 926 -12.49 -9.07 3.29
CA PHE A 926 -11.59 -8.86 2.15
C PHE A 926 -12.33 -8.58 0.85
N PHE A 927 -11.93 -7.52 0.15
CA PHE A 927 -12.50 -7.03 -1.10
C PHE A 927 -11.49 -7.05 -2.26
N PRO A 928 -11.92 -7.15 -3.53
CA PRO A 928 -11.01 -7.21 -4.69
C PRO A 928 -10.21 -5.92 -4.93
N LYS A 929 -10.75 -4.75 -4.56
CA LYS A 929 -10.16 -3.41 -4.84
C LYS A 929 -10.57 -2.38 -3.79
N TYR A 930 -9.69 -1.43 -3.48
CA TYR A 930 -9.96 -0.32 -2.56
C TYR A 930 -11.17 0.52 -2.99
N SER A 931 -11.38 0.74 -4.29
CA SER A 931 -12.53 1.48 -4.82
C SER A 931 -13.89 0.81 -4.59
N LEU A 932 -13.92 -0.47 -4.20
CA LEU A 932 -15.15 -1.11 -3.72
C LEU A 932 -15.36 -0.86 -2.22
N ILE A 933 -14.29 -0.80 -1.40
CA ILE A 933 -14.37 -0.39 0.01
C ILE A 933 -14.85 1.07 0.09
N GLU A 934 -14.20 1.98 -0.63
CA GLU A 934 -14.56 3.41 -0.72
C GLU A 934 -16.04 3.61 -1.08
N ARG A 935 -16.56 2.79 -2.01
CA ARG A 935 -17.98 2.78 -2.38
C ARG A 935 -18.85 2.24 -1.24
N VAL A 936 -18.57 1.04 -0.74
CA VAL A 936 -19.37 0.36 0.29
C VAL A 936 -19.46 1.20 1.58
N VAL A 937 -18.33 1.73 2.05
CA VAL A 937 -18.26 2.61 3.24
C VAL A 937 -19.10 3.87 3.05
N ARG A 938 -19.03 4.51 1.88
CA ARG A 938 -19.84 5.69 1.58
C ARG A 938 -21.34 5.40 1.59
N GLU A 939 -21.79 4.32 0.92
CA GLU A 939 -23.21 3.95 0.96
C GLU A 939 -23.66 3.53 2.38
N TRP A 940 -22.77 2.97 3.22
CA TRP A 940 -23.06 2.67 4.63
C TRP A 940 -23.20 3.90 5.52
N HIS A 941 -22.44 4.98 5.27
CA HIS A 941 -22.67 6.26 5.93
C HIS A 941 -24.03 6.84 5.52
N MET A 942 -24.30 6.95 4.21
CA MET A 942 -25.56 7.49 3.67
C MET A 942 -26.83 6.69 4.05
N SER A 943 -26.68 5.45 4.54
CA SER A 943 -27.79 4.60 4.98
C SER A 943 -27.81 4.30 6.48
N GLY A 944 -26.92 4.92 7.27
CA GLY A 944 -26.80 4.66 8.71
C GLY A 944 -26.28 3.26 9.10
N LEU A 945 -26.06 2.37 8.12
CA LEU A 945 -25.52 1.02 8.35
C LEU A 945 -24.10 1.06 8.95
N PHE A 946 -23.33 2.13 8.72
CA PHE A 946 -22.00 2.30 9.33
C PHE A 946 -22.09 2.37 10.86
N GLY A 947 -23.03 3.16 11.40
CA GLY A 947 -23.28 3.25 12.84
C GLY A 947 -23.71 1.90 13.41
N GLN A 948 -24.75 1.29 12.84
CA GLN A 948 -25.28 -0.01 13.27
C GLN A 948 -24.23 -1.14 13.28
N LEU A 949 -23.26 -1.11 12.35
CA LEU A 949 -22.13 -2.03 12.36
C LEU A 949 -21.15 -1.67 13.49
N ASN A 950 -20.79 -0.40 13.62
CA ASN A 950 -19.85 0.11 14.62
C ASN A 950 -20.32 -0.13 16.08
N ASP A 951 -21.63 -0.06 16.33
CA ASP A 951 -22.27 -0.37 17.62
C ASP A 951 -22.02 -1.81 18.09
N HIS A 952 -21.81 -2.75 17.14
CA HIS A 952 -21.53 -4.15 17.43
C HIS A 952 -20.06 -4.54 17.24
N LYS A 953 -19.36 -3.91 16.30
CA LYS A 953 -17.95 -4.16 15.97
C LYS A 953 -17.29 -2.87 15.49
N PHE A 954 -16.25 -2.40 16.21
CA PHE A 954 -15.55 -1.17 15.85
C PHE A 954 -15.01 -1.22 14.40
N LEU A 955 -15.49 -0.34 13.54
CA LEU A 955 -15.29 -0.45 12.08
C LEU A 955 -14.05 0.35 11.64
N CYS A 956 -13.09 -0.33 11.01
CA CYS A 956 -11.89 0.30 10.46
C CYS A 956 -11.58 -0.19 9.03
N CYS A 957 -10.85 0.62 8.27
CA CYS A 957 -10.59 0.39 6.84
C CYS A 957 -9.09 0.46 6.53
N GLU A 958 -8.59 -0.48 5.73
CA GLU A 958 -7.21 -0.50 5.26
C GLU A 958 -6.85 0.72 4.41
N THR A 959 -5.82 1.47 4.79
CA THR A 959 -5.35 2.65 4.05
C THR A 959 -4.46 2.26 2.86
N ARG A 960 -4.62 2.95 1.73
CA ARG A 960 -3.74 2.81 0.56
C ARG A 960 -2.30 3.26 0.87
N GLY A 961 -1.31 2.47 0.44
CA GLY A 961 0.11 2.86 0.51
C GLY A 961 0.73 2.78 1.92
N ALA A 962 1.97 3.25 2.08
CA ALA A 962 2.77 2.98 3.28
C ALA A 962 2.24 3.64 4.58
N LYS A 963 1.77 4.90 4.49
CA LYS A 963 1.38 5.75 5.63
C LYS A 963 0.03 5.35 6.23
N GLY A 964 -0.28 5.84 7.44
CA GLY A 964 -1.57 5.63 8.16
C GLY A 964 -1.77 4.24 8.76
N PHE A 965 -1.39 3.21 8.02
CA PHE A 965 -1.70 1.81 8.30
C PHE A 965 -1.37 1.28 9.70
N GLN A 966 -0.27 1.71 10.33
CA GLN A 966 0.04 1.28 11.70
C GLN A 966 -1.03 1.78 12.68
N GLU A 967 -1.57 2.99 12.47
CA GLU A 967 -2.66 3.49 13.30
C GLU A 967 -3.98 2.77 12.99
N THR A 968 -4.22 2.32 11.75
CA THR A 968 -5.34 1.41 11.43
C THR A 968 -5.27 0.10 12.24
N LEU A 969 -4.06 -0.47 12.39
CA LEU A 969 -3.85 -1.66 13.23
C LEU A 969 -4.02 -1.34 14.72
N ASN A 970 -3.49 -0.21 15.20
CA ASN A 970 -3.66 0.24 16.58
C ASN A 970 -5.15 0.42 16.93
N GLN A 971 -5.94 1.00 16.01
CA GLN A 971 -7.38 1.18 16.15
C GLN A 971 -8.13 -0.16 16.15
N PHE A 972 -7.78 -1.08 15.24
CA PHE A 972 -8.34 -2.42 15.21
C PHE A 972 -8.09 -3.20 16.51
N ASP A 973 -6.86 -3.16 17.03
CA ASP A 973 -6.49 -3.79 18.30
C ASP A 973 -7.20 -3.15 19.51
N ARG A 974 -7.32 -1.80 19.54
CA ARG A 974 -8.11 -1.10 20.57
C ARG A 974 -9.57 -1.57 20.58
N GLY A 975 -10.22 -1.61 19.41
CA GLY A 975 -11.62 -2.04 19.29
C GLY A 975 -11.85 -3.52 19.65
N ASN A 976 -10.85 -4.38 19.46
CA ASN A 976 -10.91 -5.79 19.86
C ASN A 976 -10.95 -6.00 21.38
N THR A 977 -10.63 -4.98 22.20
CA THR A 977 -10.81 -5.05 23.67
C THR A 977 -12.26 -4.85 24.13
N ARG A 978 -13.17 -4.48 23.21
CA ARG A 978 -14.61 -4.32 23.46
C ARG A 978 -15.39 -5.53 22.92
N SER A 979 -16.35 -5.31 22.02
CA SER A 979 -17.16 -6.35 21.37
C SER A 979 -16.49 -6.99 20.15
N GLY A 980 -15.27 -6.57 19.80
CA GLY A 980 -14.55 -6.91 18.57
C GLY A 980 -14.47 -5.76 17.58
N SER A 981 -13.56 -5.85 16.62
CA SER A 981 -13.42 -4.91 15.49
C SER A 981 -13.83 -5.55 14.16
N LEU A 982 -14.27 -4.74 13.19
CA LEU A 982 -14.55 -5.18 11.82
C LEU A 982 -13.61 -4.42 10.86
N MET A 983 -12.63 -5.13 10.30
CA MET A 983 -11.66 -4.59 9.34
C MET A 983 -12.13 -4.80 7.91
N LEU A 984 -12.26 -3.72 7.14
CA LEU A 984 -12.38 -3.78 5.67
C LEU A 984 -10.99 -3.71 5.04
N ALA A 985 -10.63 -4.73 4.27
CA ALA A 985 -9.29 -4.95 3.71
C ALA A 985 -9.33 -5.38 2.23
N VAL A 986 -8.20 -5.38 1.53
CA VAL A 986 -8.11 -5.93 0.17
C VAL A 986 -7.18 -7.15 0.08
N TYR A 987 -7.47 -8.10 -0.81
CA TYR A 987 -6.73 -9.38 -0.93
C TYR A 987 -5.26 -9.27 -1.33
N ARG A 988 -4.86 -8.13 -1.89
CA ARG A 988 -3.46 -7.79 -2.25
C ARG A 988 -3.01 -6.52 -1.52
N GLY A 989 -3.48 -6.38 -0.28
CA GLY A 989 -3.13 -5.32 0.66
C GLY A 989 -2.09 -5.80 1.68
N LYS A 990 -1.84 -4.98 2.69
CA LYS A 990 -1.01 -5.31 3.84
C LYS A 990 -1.76 -6.13 4.88
N VAL A 991 -3.08 -5.97 5.05
CA VAL A 991 -3.86 -6.82 5.97
C VAL A 991 -3.80 -8.30 5.52
N SER A 992 -3.75 -8.54 4.20
CA SER A 992 -3.53 -9.86 3.60
C SER A 992 -2.07 -10.34 3.64
N GLU A 993 -1.09 -9.53 4.05
CA GLU A 993 0.34 -9.84 3.96
C GLU A 993 1.09 -9.65 5.29
N GLY A 994 1.71 -10.72 5.79
CA GLY A 994 2.66 -10.65 6.91
C GLY A 994 2.09 -10.38 8.32
N ILE A 995 0.77 -10.23 8.47
CA ILE A 995 0.13 -9.98 9.78
C ILE A 995 -0.50 -11.24 10.40
N ASP A 996 -0.34 -11.36 11.71
CA ASP A 996 -0.92 -12.39 12.56
C ASP A 996 -2.16 -11.89 13.30
N PHE A 997 -3.33 -12.39 12.88
CA PHE A 997 -4.57 -12.27 13.63
C PHE A 997 -4.77 -13.58 14.40
N LYS A 998 -4.35 -13.57 15.66
CA LYS A 998 -4.43 -14.69 16.61
C LYS A 998 -5.67 -14.53 17.48
N ASP A 999 -6.29 -15.63 17.87
CA ASP A 999 -7.35 -15.66 18.86
C ASP A 999 -8.49 -14.66 18.56
N ASP A 1000 -8.97 -13.95 19.58
CA ASP A 1000 -10.07 -13.00 19.47
C ASP A 1000 -9.72 -11.74 18.63
N LYS A 1001 -8.50 -11.61 18.08
CA LYS A 1001 -8.21 -10.61 17.04
C LYS A 1001 -8.92 -10.91 15.71
N ALA A 1002 -9.20 -12.17 15.39
CA ALA A 1002 -10.04 -12.52 14.24
C ALA A 1002 -10.67 -13.90 14.41
N ARG A 1003 -11.96 -13.96 14.75
CA ARG A 1003 -12.73 -15.22 14.76
C ARG A 1003 -13.52 -15.45 13.47
N ALA A 1004 -13.57 -14.49 12.55
CA ALA A 1004 -14.14 -14.72 11.23
C ALA A 1004 -13.44 -13.97 10.10
N VAL A 1005 -13.48 -14.58 8.90
CA VAL A 1005 -12.99 -14.00 7.65
C VAL A 1005 -14.07 -14.11 6.58
N PHE A 1006 -14.45 -12.97 6.01
CA PHE A 1006 -15.40 -12.85 4.91
C PHE A 1006 -14.64 -12.48 3.64
N CYS A 1007 -14.56 -13.43 2.71
CA CYS A 1007 -13.91 -13.24 1.42
C CYS A 1007 -14.96 -12.86 0.36
N VAL A 1008 -15.16 -11.56 0.20
CA VAL A 1008 -16.15 -10.92 -0.68
C VAL A 1008 -15.61 -10.80 -2.10
N GLY A 1009 -16.17 -11.59 -3.03
CA GLY A 1009 -15.76 -11.59 -4.44
C GLY A 1009 -14.35 -12.13 -4.70
N ILE A 1010 -14.03 -12.40 -5.97
CA ILE A 1010 -12.76 -13.07 -6.33
C ILE A 1010 -11.75 -12.05 -6.88
N PRO A 1011 -10.51 -11.96 -6.33
CA PRO A 1011 -9.52 -10.93 -6.65
C PRO A 1011 -8.74 -11.22 -7.96
N PHE A 1012 -9.46 -11.27 -9.07
CA PHE A 1012 -8.86 -11.37 -10.39
C PHE A 1012 -8.02 -10.12 -10.74
N PRO A 1013 -6.81 -10.30 -11.31
CA PRO A 1013 -6.06 -9.20 -11.95
C PRO A 1013 -6.87 -8.54 -13.08
N SER A 1014 -6.47 -7.34 -13.51
CA SER A 1014 -7.13 -6.68 -14.65
C SER A 1014 -6.80 -7.43 -15.95
N VAL A 1015 -7.82 -7.83 -16.74
CA VAL A 1015 -7.59 -8.37 -18.10
C VAL A 1015 -7.15 -7.30 -19.09
N PHE A 1016 -7.31 -6.02 -18.75
CA PHE A 1016 -6.93 -4.87 -19.57
C PHE A 1016 -5.51 -4.38 -19.28
N ASP A 1017 -4.84 -4.91 -18.25
CA ASP A 1017 -3.43 -4.66 -17.98
C ASP A 1017 -2.58 -5.34 -19.09
N PRO A 1018 -1.73 -4.59 -19.83
CA PRO A 1018 -0.91 -5.14 -20.91
C PRO A 1018 0.03 -6.27 -20.46
N ARG A 1019 0.56 -6.23 -19.22
CA ARG A 1019 1.44 -7.28 -18.67
C ARG A 1019 0.65 -8.56 -18.41
N VAL A 1020 -0.56 -8.43 -17.82
CA VAL A 1020 -1.47 -9.58 -17.62
C VAL A 1020 -1.92 -10.17 -18.96
N LYS A 1021 -2.28 -9.33 -19.94
CA LYS A 1021 -2.64 -9.78 -21.28
C LYS A 1021 -1.47 -10.54 -21.94
N ALA A 1022 -0.28 -9.93 -21.98
CA ALA A 1022 0.91 -10.51 -22.59
C ALA A 1022 1.30 -11.85 -21.93
N LYS A 1023 1.27 -11.96 -20.59
CA LYS A 1023 1.59 -13.22 -19.89
C LYS A 1023 0.54 -14.31 -20.15
N LYS A 1024 -0.75 -13.97 -20.33
CA LYS A 1024 -1.77 -14.95 -20.73
C LYS A 1024 -1.53 -15.47 -22.15
N GLU A 1025 -1.33 -14.58 -23.11
CA GLU A 1025 -1.05 -14.93 -24.52
C GLU A 1025 0.24 -15.75 -24.63
N PHE A 1026 1.28 -15.38 -23.89
CA PHE A 1026 2.51 -16.15 -23.76
C PHE A 1026 2.27 -17.55 -23.18
N ASN A 1027 1.48 -17.68 -22.11
CA ASN A 1027 1.19 -18.98 -21.52
C ASN A 1027 0.29 -19.88 -22.41
N ASP A 1028 -0.43 -19.31 -23.37
CA ASP A 1028 -1.16 -20.07 -24.40
C ASP A 1028 -0.30 -20.44 -25.63
N SER A 1029 0.97 -20.02 -25.69
CA SER A 1029 1.90 -20.36 -26.78
C SER A 1029 2.28 -21.86 -26.83
N PRO A 1030 2.76 -22.37 -27.99
CA PRO A 1030 3.31 -23.73 -28.08
C PRO A 1030 4.49 -23.97 -27.13
N THR A 1031 5.38 -22.98 -26.98
CA THR A 1031 6.57 -23.04 -26.12
C THR A 1031 6.21 -23.23 -24.65
N SER A 1032 5.22 -22.49 -24.16
CA SER A 1032 4.66 -22.65 -22.80
C SER A 1032 4.13 -24.07 -22.57
N LYS A 1033 3.33 -24.58 -23.52
CA LYS A 1033 2.70 -25.90 -23.45
C LYS A 1033 3.73 -27.04 -23.47
N GLN A 1034 4.81 -26.92 -24.26
CA GLN A 1034 5.92 -27.86 -24.26
C GLN A 1034 6.68 -27.90 -22.92
N GLN A 1035 6.69 -26.80 -22.16
CA GLN A 1035 7.33 -26.73 -20.84
C GLN A 1035 6.40 -27.12 -19.68
N GLY A 1036 5.16 -27.53 -19.95
CA GLY A 1036 4.20 -27.95 -18.92
C GLY A 1036 3.63 -26.81 -18.08
N MET A 1037 3.77 -25.57 -18.53
CA MET A 1037 3.24 -24.38 -17.87
C MET A 1037 1.70 -24.35 -17.98
N LEU A 1038 1.03 -23.67 -17.04
CA LEU A 1038 -0.42 -23.48 -17.08
C LEU A 1038 -0.85 -22.69 -18.32
N ALA A 1039 -1.96 -23.08 -18.95
CA ALA A 1039 -2.59 -22.28 -20.00
C ALA A 1039 -2.98 -20.89 -19.47
N GLY A 1040 -3.08 -19.88 -20.34
CA GLY A 1040 -3.23 -18.47 -19.95
C GLY A 1040 -4.47 -18.21 -19.09
N GLY A 1041 -5.59 -18.88 -19.38
CA GLY A 1041 -6.80 -18.83 -18.56
C GLY A 1041 -6.64 -19.45 -17.17
N GLU A 1042 -5.77 -20.45 -17.01
CA GLU A 1042 -5.55 -21.15 -15.75
C GLU A 1042 -4.51 -20.46 -14.86
N TRP A 1043 -3.43 -19.94 -15.46
CA TRP A 1043 -2.48 -19.06 -14.76
C TRP A 1043 -3.21 -17.85 -14.18
N TYR A 1044 -4.07 -17.20 -14.99
CA TYR A 1044 -4.89 -16.08 -14.57
C TYR A 1044 -5.89 -16.44 -13.44
N ARG A 1045 -6.42 -17.67 -13.43
CA ARG A 1045 -7.24 -18.22 -12.34
C ARG A 1045 -6.41 -18.42 -11.06
N ALA A 1046 -5.25 -19.06 -11.16
CA ALA A 1046 -4.35 -19.31 -10.03
C ALA A 1046 -3.89 -18.01 -9.35
N GLN A 1047 -3.63 -16.95 -10.13
CA GLN A 1047 -3.28 -15.61 -9.62
C GLN A 1047 -4.36 -15.00 -8.72
N ALA A 1048 -5.65 -15.26 -8.98
CA ALA A 1048 -6.72 -14.83 -8.08
C ALA A 1048 -6.76 -15.68 -6.80
N TYR A 1049 -6.69 -17.00 -6.94
CA TYR A 1049 -6.84 -17.93 -5.81
C TYR A 1049 -5.66 -17.96 -4.84
N ARG A 1050 -4.42 -17.64 -5.28
CA ARG A 1050 -3.29 -17.43 -4.35
C ARG A 1050 -3.62 -16.34 -3.32
N ALA A 1051 -4.08 -15.18 -3.77
CA ALA A 1051 -4.48 -14.06 -2.90
C ALA A 1051 -5.73 -14.39 -2.06
N TYR A 1052 -6.69 -15.15 -2.62
CA TYR A 1052 -7.88 -15.60 -1.90
C TYR A 1052 -7.56 -16.54 -0.73
N ASN A 1053 -6.72 -17.55 -0.95
CA ASN A 1053 -6.28 -18.48 0.09
C ASN A 1053 -5.41 -17.78 1.16
N GLN A 1054 -4.60 -16.78 0.79
CA GLN A 1054 -3.83 -15.97 1.74
C GLN A 1054 -4.70 -15.11 2.67
N ALA A 1055 -5.87 -14.66 2.20
CA ALA A 1055 -6.85 -13.97 3.03
C ALA A 1055 -7.58 -14.94 3.98
N LEU A 1056 -8.08 -16.07 3.46
CA LEU A 1056 -8.74 -17.11 4.28
C LEU A 1056 -7.84 -17.64 5.41
N GLY A 1057 -6.53 -17.79 5.15
CA GLY A 1057 -5.56 -18.23 6.14
C GLY A 1057 -5.23 -17.22 7.25
N ARG A 1058 -5.87 -16.05 7.33
CA ARG A 1058 -5.44 -14.98 8.26
C ARG A 1058 -5.76 -15.19 9.73
N CYS A 1059 -6.78 -15.99 10.07
CA CYS A 1059 -7.34 -16.12 11.42
C CYS A 1059 -7.00 -17.41 12.19
N ILE A 1060 -6.21 -18.33 11.62
CA ILE A 1060 -5.79 -19.57 12.30
C ILE A 1060 -4.27 -19.58 12.43
N ARG A 1061 -3.75 -19.77 13.66
CA ARG A 1061 -2.34 -19.61 14.02
C ARG A 1061 -1.77 -20.63 15.00
N HIS A 1062 -2.58 -21.43 15.68
CA HIS A 1062 -2.10 -22.54 16.52
C HIS A 1062 -3.15 -23.67 16.64
N PRO A 1063 -2.80 -24.88 17.14
CA PRO A 1063 -3.73 -26.02 17.17
C PRO A 1063 -5.05 -25.77 17.91
N LYS A 1064 -5.06 -24.83 18.87
CA LYS A 1064 -6.25 -24.46 19.67
C LYS A 1064 -7.13 -23.39 19.03
N ASP A 1065 -6.72 -22.76 17.93
CA ASP A 1065 -7.55 -21.73 17.28
C ASP A 1065 -8.87 -22.29 16.77
N TYR A 1066 -9.83 -21.39 16.60
CA TYR A 1066 -11.05 -21.64 15.85
C TYR A 1066 -11.52 -20.37 15.14
N ALA A 1067 -12.17 -20.55 13.98
CA ALA A 1067 -12.73 -19.45 13.20
C ALA A 1067 -13.86 -19.89 12.25
N ALA A 1068 -14.63 -18.92 11.77
CA ALA A 1068 -15.63 -19.07 10.72
C ALA A 1068 -15.16 -18.38 9.41
N LEU A 1069 -15.09 -19.13 8.33
CA LEU A 1069 -14.66 -18.67 7.00
C LEU A 1069 -15.86 -18.59 6.05
N PHE A 1070 -16.08 -17.43 5.43
CA PHE A 1070 -17.20 -17.21 4.51
C PHE A 1070 -16.68 -16.88 3.11
N LEU A 1071 -17.01 -17.73 2.14
CA LEU A 1071 -16.72 -17.55 0.73
C LEU A 1071 -17.95 -16.90 0.08
N VAL A 1072 -17.91 -15.58 -0.06
CA VAL A 1072 -19.05 -14.74 -0.41
C VAL A 1072 -18.96 -14.35 -1.88
N ASP A 1073 -19.40 -15.25 -2.77
CA ASP A 1073 -19.56 -15.02 -4.21
C ASP A 1073 -20.38 -16.16 -4.85
N ALA A 1074 -21.41 -15.83 -5.63
CA ALA A 1074 -22.29 -16.84 -6.24
C ALA A 1074 -21.58 -17.85 -7.15
N ARG A 1075 -20.43 -17.51 -7.75
CA ARG A 1075 -19.69 -18.45 -8.61
C ARG A 1075 -19.21 -19.69 -7.86
N PHE A 1076 -18.98 -19.62 -6.55
CA PHE A 1076 -18.65 -20.83 -5.76
C PHE A 1076 -19.86 -21.77 -5.60
N ARG A 1077 -21.10 -21.25 -5.63
CA ARG A 1077 -22.33 -22.05 -5.69
C ARG A 1077 -22.52 -22.65 -7.10
N GLU A 1078 -22.40 -21.82 -8.13
CA GLU A 1078 -22.62 -22.17 -9.54
C GLU A 1078 -21.56 -23.13 -10.11
N GLY A 1079 -20.28 -22.82 -9.93
CA GLY A 1079 -19.15 -23.64 -10.40
C GLY A 1079 -18.76 -24.78 -9.44
N GLY A 1080 -19.41 -24.86 -8.27
CA GLY A 1080 -19.32 -25.96 -7.30
C GLY A 1080 -17.90 -26.49 -7.06
N ALA A 1081 -17.74 -27.80 -7.15
CA ALA A 1081 -16.49 -28.50 -6.88
C ALA A 1081 -15.30 -28.01 -7.74
N TRP A 1082 -15.53 -27.58 -8.98
CA TRP A 1082 -14.46 -27.07 -9.85
C TRP A 1082 -13.88 -25.74 -9.33
N MET A 1083 -14.71 -24.86 -8.76
CA MET A 1083 -14.25 -23.64 -8.08
C MET A 1083 -13.53 -23.98 -6.78
N LEU A 1084 -14.13 -24.82 -5.94
CA LEU A 1084 -13.58 -25.22 -4.64
C LEU A 1084 -12.26 -26.00 -4.73
N ASN A 1085 -11.96 -26.63 -5.86
CA ASN A 1085 -10.65 -27.26 -6.09
C ASN A 1085 -9.48 -26.27 -6.14
N ASN A 1086 -9.73 -24.96 -6.33
CA ASN A 1086 -8.70 -23.91 -6.25
C ASN A 1086 -8.51 -23.37 -4.80
N ILE A 1087 -9.31 -23.84 -3.85
CA ILE A 1087 -9.24 -23.49 -2.43
C ILE A 1087 -8.38 -24.52 -1.66
N SER A 1088 -7.61 -24.05 -0.68
CA SER A 1088 -6.73 -24.90 0.15
C SER A 1088 -7.46 -26.10 0.76
N LYS A 1089 -6.81 -27.27 0.72
CA LYS A 1089 -7.39 -28.59 1.06
C LYS A 1089 -8.02 -28.66 2.46
N TRP A 1090 -7.45 -27.98 3.45
CA TRP A 1090 -7.98 -27.94 4.83
C TRP A 1090 -9.29 -27.13 4.96
N ILE A 1091 -9.53 -26.19 4.04
CA ILE A 1091 -10.76 -25.38 4.01
C ILE A 1091 -11.86 -26.14 3.27
N ARG A 1092 -11.57 -26.63 2.06
CA ARG A 1092 -12.56 -27.28 1.18
C ARG A 1092 -13.15 -28.59 1.74
N ASN A 1093 -12.46 -29.22 2.68
CA ASN A 1093 -12.99 -30.41 3.38
C ASN A 1093 -14.11 -30.07 4.38
N ASN A 1094 -14.23 -28.80 4.79
CA ASN A 1094 -15.17 -28.33 5.81
C ASN A 1094 -16.28 -27.43 5.22
N THR A 1095 -16.28 -27.19 3.90
CA THR A 1095 -17.25 -26.29 3.22
C THR A 1095 -18.68 -26.81 3.27
N ARG A 1096 -19.56 -25.95 3.77
CA ARG A 1096 -21.03 -26.05 3.69
C ARG A 1096 -21.53 -24.98 2.73
N ALA A 1097 -22.73 -25.12 2.20
CA ALA A 1097 -23.35 -24.10 1.36
C ALA A 1097 -24.65 -23.59 1.98
N SER A 1098 -24.81 -22.28 2.12
CA SER A 1098 -26.04 -21.65 2.59
C SER A 1098 -26.26 -20.31 1.90
N ASP A 1099 -27.49 -20.08 1.43
CA ASP A 1099 -27.95 -18.76 0.97
C ASP A 1099 -28.97 -18.15 1.94
N ASP A 1100 -29.48 -18.92 2.91
CA ASP A 1100 -30.28 -18.40 4.03
C ASP A 1100 -29.35 -17.96 5.17
N VAL A 1101 -29.29 -16.65 5.35
CA VAL A 1101 -28.47 -15.97 6.37
C VAL A 1101 -29.00 -16.24 7.79
N ASN A 1102 -30.30 -16.48 7.97
CA ASN A 1102 -30.87 -16.81 9.29
C ASN A 1102 -30.43 -18.21 9.75
N VAL A 1103 -30.50 -19.18 8.84
CA VAL A 1103 -30.05 -20.56 9.10
C VAL A 1103 -28.55 -20.59 9.38
N SER A 1104 -27.76 -19.85 8.60
CA SER A 1104 -26.30 -19.72 8.84
C SER A 1104 -26.01 -19.11 10.21
N VAL A 1105 -26.61 -17.96 10.54
CA VAL A 1105 -26.43 -17.29 11.85
C VAL A 1105 -26.75 -18.23 13.02
N GLY A 1106 -27.78 -19.07 12.90
CA GLY A 1106 -28.06 -20.14 13.86
C GLY A 1106 -26.90 -21.14 14.02
N GLN A 1107 -26.38 -21.67 12.90
CA GLN A 1107 -25.27 -22.63 12.89
C GLN A 1107 -23.96 -22.01 13.42
N VAL A 1108 -23.64 -20.79 13.02
CA VAL A 1108 -22.43 -20.06 13.43
C VAL A 1108 -22.49 -19.72 14.92
N SER A 1109 -23.66 -19.32 15.44
CA SER A 1109 -23.85 -19.13 16.89
C SER A 1109 -23.64 -20.43 17.67
N ALA A 1110 -24.18 -21.56 17.19
CA ALA A 1110 -23.98 -22.87 17.81
C ALA A 1110 -22.51 -23.33 17.79
N PHE A 1111 -21.81 -23.10 16.67
CA PHE A 1111 -20.38 -23.39 16.51
C PHE A 1111 -19.52 -22.67 17.57
N PHE A 1112 -19.68 -21.35 17.73
CA PHE A 1112 -18.92 -20.58 18.72
C PHE A 1112 -19.31 -20.90 20.17
N LYS A 1113 -20.60 -21.17 20.45
CA LYS A 1113 -21.07 -21.59 21.78
C LYS A 1113 -20.40 -22.91 22.22
N ARG A 1114 -20.43 -23.93 21.36
CA ARG A 1114 -19.83 -25.25 21.62
C ARG A 1114 -18.34 -25.15 21.96
N LEU A 1115 -17.57 -24.39 21.19
CA LEU A 1115 -16.12 -24.28 21.39
C LEU A 1115 -15.79 -23.50 22.68
N ARG A 1116 -16.52 -22.43 22.99
CA ARG A 1116 -16.40 -21.71 24.27
C ARG A 1116 -16.76 -22.57 25.50
N SER A 1117 -17.70 -23.52 25.35
CA SER A 1117 -17.98 -24.51 26.42
C SER A 1117 -16.91 -25.60 26.57
N MET A 1118 -16.00 -25.77 25.60
CA MET A 1118 -14.87 -26.69 25.70
C MET A 1118 -13.67 -26.04 26.39
N ASP A 1119 -13.37 -24.76 26.10
CA ASP A 1119 -12.30 -24.00 26.77
C ASP A 1119 -12.55 -23.74 28.27
N SER A 1120 -13.78 -23.93 28.76
CA SER A 1120 -14.21 -23.64 30.14
C SER A 1120 -14.39 -24.88 31.03
N ALA A 1121 -14.08 -26.08 30.54
CA ALA A 1121 -14.13 -27.31 31.31
C ALA A 1121 -12.76 -27.63 31.97
N PRO A 1122 -12.68 -27.85 33.30
CA PRO A 1122 -11.44 -28.28 33.94
C PRO A 1122 -11.08 -29.73 33.56
N ASN A 1123 -9.79 -30.03 33.47
CA ASN A 1123 -9.28 -31.35 33.06
C ASN A 1123 -9.83 -32.51 33.92
N ALA A 1124 -10.70 -33.33 33.33
CA ALA A 1124 -11.00 -34.67 33.83
C ALA A 1124 -10.06 -35.69 33.16
N LEU A 1125 -9.63 -36.70 33.92
CA LEU A 1125 -8.73 -37.76 33.42
C LEU A 1125 -9.45 -38.71 32.45
N PRO A 1126 -8.75 -39.29 31.46
CA PRO A 1126 -9.36 -40.16 30.46
C PRO A 1126 -9.81 -41.50 31.04
N GLY A 1127 -11.11 -41.79 30.93
CA GLY A 1127 -11.69 -43.12 31.12
C GLY A 1127 -11.83 -43.88 29.79
N GLU A 1128 -11.88 -45.21 29.87
CA GLU A 1128 -11.89 -46.11 28.71
C GLU A 1128 -13.23 -46.15 27.92
N PRO A 1129 -13.22 -46.57 26.64
CA PRO A 1129 -14.35 -46.42 25.73
C PRO A 1129 -15.44 -47.49 25.89
N VAL A 1130 -16.69 -47.10 25.65
CA VAL A 1130 -17.86 -48.01 25.56
C VAL A 1130 -18.52 -47.88 24.18
N SER A 1131 -19.10 -48.99 23.70
CA SER A 1131 -19.40 -49.24 22.29
C SER A 1131 -20.80 -48.86 21.82
N SER A 1132 -20.88 -48.33 20.59
CA SER A 1132 -21.92 -48.56 19.56
C SER A 1132 -23.41 -48.65 19.94
N GLN A 1133 -24.26 -47.88 19.23
CA GLN A 1133 -25.12 -48.44 18.17
C GLN A 1133 -25.85 -47.34 17.37
N SER A 1134 -26.34 -47.70 16.18
CA SER A 1134 -27.07 -46.82 15.25
C SER A 1134 -28.52 -47.28 15.10
N ASN A 1135 -29.48 -46.35 15.00
CA ASN A 1135 -30.85 -46.66 14.55
C ASN A 1135 -31.53 -45.44 13.91
N THR A 1136 -32.34 -45.68 12.88
CA THR A 1136 -33.05 -44.65 12.09
C THR A 1136 -34.44 -45.15 11.66
N PRO A 1137 -35.54 -44.42 11.96
CA PRO A 1137 -36.87 -44.70 11.41
C PRO A 1137 -37.12 -44.04 10.03
N LEU A 1138 -38.28 -44.33 9.41
CA LEU A 1138 -38.60 -44.08 8.00
C LEU A 1138 -40.05 -43.59 7.78
N VAL A 1139 -40.29 -42.84 6.66
CA VAL A 1139 -41.55 -42.85 5.84
C VAL A 1139 -42.79 -42.19 6.52
N PRO A 1140 -43.90 -41.76 5.83
CA PRO A 1140 -44.36 -41.94 4.43
C PRO A 1140 -44.68 -40.67 3.58
N VAL A 1141 -45.30 -40.88 2.41
CA VAL A 1141 -45.73 -39.93 1.35
C VAL A 1141 -47.23 -40.09 1.04
N ASN A 1142 -47.92 -39.05 0.51
CA ASN A 1142 -49.16 -39.15 -0.30
C ASN A 1142 -49.54 -37.78 -0.95
N GLN A 1143 -50.60 -37.67 -1.76
CA GLN A 1143 -50.67 -37.97 -3.21
C GLN A 1143 -51.90 -37.26 -3.88
N ASN A 1144 -51.92 -37.15 -5.23
CA ASN A 1144 -53.12 -36.96 -6.12
C ASN A 1144 -53.86 -35.58 -6.12
N GLN A 1145 -54.56 -35.09 -7.17
CA GLN A 1145 -54.67 -35.44 -8.62
C GLN A 1145 -55.44 -34.38 -9.48
N ASN A 1146 -55.45 -34.57 -10.82
CA ASN A 1146 -56.45 -34.17 -11.85
C ASN A 1146 -56.46 -32.75 -12.49
N GLY A 1147 -57.20 -32.61 -13.62
CA GLY A 1147 -56.99 -31.61 -14.69
C GLY A 1147 -58.23 -31.16 -15.52
N PRO A 1148 -58.09 -30.85 -16.84
CA PRO A 1148 -58.84 -29.76 -17.53
C PRO A 1148 -60.02 -30.20 -18.43
N PRO A 1149 -60.74 -29.25 -19.10
CA PRO A 1149 -60.41 -28.91 -20.51
C PRO A 1149 -60.63 -27.42 -20.95
N SER A 1150 -60.27 -27.11 -22.20
CA SER A 1150 -60.44 -25.81 -22.92
C SER A 1150 -61.77 -25.80 -23.78
N PRO A 1151 -62.06 -24.97 -24.84
CA PRO A 1151 -61.18 -24.28 -25.82
C PRO A 1151 -61.65 -22.95 -26.51
N THR A 1152 -60.88 -22.47 -27.51
CA THR A 1152 -61.23 -21.56 -28.67
C THR A 1152 -61.63 -20.09 -28.40
N LEU A 1153 -61.37 -19.06 -29.23
CA LEU A 1153 -60.53 -18.77 -30.44
C LEU A 1153 -60.37 -17.20 -30.51
N ASN A 1154 -59.91 -16.43 -31.53
CA ASN A 1154 -59.60 -16.59 -32.96
C ASN A 1154 -58.63 -15.47 -33.49
N GLU A 1155 -58.23 -15.53 -34.77
CA GLU A 1155 -57.74 -14.45 -35.70
C GLU A 1155 -56.45 -13.65 -35.34
N LYS A 1156 -55.31 -13.83 -36.04
CA LYS A 1156 -54.88 -13.40 -37.43
C LYS A 1156 -54.27 -11.97 -37.44
N GLN A 1157 -53.27 -11.63 -38.27
CA GLN A 1157 -52.60 -12.33 -39.39
C GLN A 1157 -51.14 -11.83 -39.51
N GLY A 1158 -50.18 -12.63 -40.01
CA GLY A 1158 -48.78 -12.17 -40.08
C GLY A 1158 -47.74 -13.08 -40.76
N ASP A 1159 -48.14 -14.05 -41.59
CA ASP A 1159 -47.20 -14.92 -42.30
C ASP A 1159 -46.66 -14.27 -43.60
N PHE A 1160 -45.34 -14.08 -43.70
CA PHE A 1160 -44.60 -14.33 -44.95
C PHE A 1160 -43.07 -14.39 -44.78
N LEU A 1161 -42.50 -15.54 -44.37
CA LEU A 1161 -41.07 -15.87 -44.62
C LEU A 1161 -40.72 -17.38 -44.48
N LEU A 1162 -41.67 -18.29 -44.75
CA LEU A 1162 -41.48 -19.74 -44.65
C LEU A 1162 -41.78 -20.45 -45.99
N SER A 1163 -40.83 -20.42 -46.92
CA SER A 1163 -40.92 -21.13 -48.20
C SER A 1163 -39.56 -21.65 -48.72
N LYS A 1164 -38.77 -22.24 -47.82
CA LYS A 1164 -37.75 -23.23 -48.19
C LYS A 1164 -38.13 -24.57 -47.55
N LEU A 1165 -38.52 -25.53 -48.37
CA LEU A 1165 -38.93 -26.86 -47.93
C LEU A 1165 -37.70 -27.73 -47.67
N GLY A 1166 -37.54 -28.15 -46.41
CA GLY A 1166 -36.74 -29.31 -46.02
C GLY A 1166 -37.51 -30.61 -46.21
N CYS A 1167 -36.96 -31.70 -45.67
CA CYS A 1167 -37.55 -33.04 -45.75
C CYS A 1167 -38.94 -33.08 -45.11
N GLU A 1168 -39.95 -33.49 -45.87
CA GLU A 1168 -41.36 -33.51 -45.40
C GLU A 1168 -41.57 -34.46 -44.22
N ALA A 1169 -40.74 -35.50 -44.07
CA ALA A 1169 -40.74 -36.38 -42.90
C ALA A 1169 -40.43 -35.64 -41.58
N ASN A 1170 -39.68 -34.53 -41.62
CA ASN A 1170 -39.38 -33.72 -40.43
C ASN A 1170 -40.56 -32.85 -39.97
N ARG A 1171 -41.69 -32.84 -40.69
CA ARG A 1171 -42.80 -31.90 -40.46
C ARG A 1171 -43.31 -31.91 -39.01
N GLU A 1172 -43.54 -33.09 -38.41
CA GLU A 1172 -44.01 -33.18 -37.02
C GLU A 1172 -42.99 -32.59 -36.01
N LEU A 1173 -41.69 -32.84 -36.22
CA LEU A 1173 -40.62 -32.28 -35.37
C LEU A 1173 -40.53 -30.76 -35.53
N VAL A 1174 -40.67 -30.27 -36.77
CA VAL A 1174 -40.70 -28.85 -37.11
C VAL A 1174 -41.90 -28.17 -36.44
N ASP A 1175 -43.10 -28.72 -36.57
CA ASP A 1175 -44.33 -28.13 -36.02
C ASP A 1175 -44.32 -28.17 -34.47
N ALA A 1176 -43.73 -29.21 -33.86
CA ALA A 1176 -43.52 -29.28 -32.42
C ALA A 1176 -42.48 -28.25 -31.90
N LEU A 1177 -41.37 -28.04 -32.63
CA LEU A 1177 -40.37 -27.01 -32.29
C LEU A 1177 -40.89 -25.58 -32.52
N ASP A 1178 -41.73 -25.38 -33.53
CA ASP A 1178 -42.44 -24.13 -33.84
C ASP A 1178 -43.44 -23.79 -32.72
N SER A 1179 -44.11 -24.80 -32.16
CA SER A 1179 -44.95 -24.66 -30.96
C SER A 1179 -44.13 -24.34 -29.70
N MET A 1180 -43.03 -25.06 -29.43
CA MET A 1180 -42.09 -24.72 -28.36
C MET A 1180 -41.54 -23.30 -28.48
N HIS A 1181 -41.22 -22.87 -29.69
CA HIS A 1181 -40.72 -21.52 -29.93
C HIS A 1181 -41.77 -20.47 -29.55
N ARG A 1182 -43.02 -20.59 -30.03
CA ARG A 1182 -44.13 -19.73 -29.61
C ARG A 1182 -44.32 -19.70 -28.09
N ALA A 1183 -44.34 -20.87 -27.44
CA ALA A 1183 -44.48 -20.97 -25.99
C ALA A 1183 -43.30 -20.37 -25.21
N SER A 1184 -42.10 -20.33 -25.80
CA SER A 1184 -40.95 -19.63 -25.22
C SER A 1184 -41.00 -18.11 -25.42
N VAL A 1185 -41.62 -17.60 -26.50
CA VAL A 1185 -41.75 -16.15 -26.78
C VAL A 1185 -42.68 -15.47 -25.77
N SER A 1186 -43.73 -16.15 -25.29
CA SER A 1186 -44.63 -15.63 -24.26
C SER A 1186 -44.04 -15.68 -22.84
N ALA A 1187 -42.95 -16.42 -22.61
CA ALA A 1187 -42.28 -16.53 -21.32
C ALA A 1187 -41.24 -15.40 -21.13
N ARG A 1188 -41.56 -14.42 -20.27
CA ARG A 1188 -40.77 -13.18 -20.08
C ARG A 1188 -39.33 -13.37 -19.54
N GLU A 1189 -38.95 -14.58 -19.10
CA GLU A 1189 -37.74 -14.80 -18.30
C GLU A 1189 -36.58 -15.51 -19.03
N GLU A 1190 -36.78 -16.04 -20.25
CA GLU A 1190 -35.73 -16.80 -20.96
C GLU A 1190 -35.39 -16.33 -22.40
N PRO A 1191 -35.09 -15.03 -22.63
CA PRO A 1191 -34.89 -14.48 -23.99
C PRO A 1191 -33.76 -15.13 -24.80
N MET A 1192 -32.77 -15.77 -24.15
CA MET A 1192 -31.74 -16.53 -24.87
C MET A 1192 -32.26 -17.82 -25.51
N LYS A 1193 -33.24 -18.50 -24.89
CA LYS A 1193 -33.79 -19.76 -25.44
C LYS A 1193 -34.72 -19.51 -26.62
N VAL A 1194 -35.47 -18.41 -26.61
CA VAL A 1194 -36.29 -17.94 -27.75
C VAL A 1194 -35.47 -17.95 -29.04
N ASN A 1195 -34.27 -17.35 -29.00
CA ASN A 1195 -33.34 -17.25 -30.13
C ASN A 1195 -32.71 -18.62 -30.50
N ALA A 1196 -32.54 -19.52 -29.52
CA ALA A 1196 -32.03 -20.87 -29.74
C ALA A 1196 -33.05 -21.79 -30.43
N TYR A 1197 -34.32 -21.78 -29.98
CA TYR A 1197 -35.41 -22.54 -30.61
C TYR A 1197 -35.69 -22.05 -32.03
N ALA A 1198 -35.72 -20.72 -32.26
CA ALA A 1198 -35.84 -20.15 -33.60
C ALA A 1198 -34.75 -20.67 -34.56
N LYS A 1199 -33.48 -20.64 -34.13
CA LYS A 1199 -32.35 -21.09 -34.96
C LYS A 1199 -32.36 -22.59 -35.23
N ALA A 1200 -32.65 -23.42 -34.22
CA ALA A 1200 -32.78 -24.86 -34.42
C ALA A 1200 -33.90 -25.20 -35.41
N LEU A 1201 -35.03 -24.51 -35.30
CA LEU A 1201 -36.18 -24.64 -36.19
C LEU A 1201 -35.84 -24.25 -37.65
N THR A 1202 -35.14 -23.12 -37.87
CA THR A 1202 -34.64 -22.75 -39.21
C THR A 1202 -33.68 -23.81 -39.75
N SER A 1203 -32.69 -24.23 -38.95
CA SER A 1203 -31.68 -25.20 -39.40
C SER A 1203 -32.24 -26.59 -39.67
N ILE A 1204 -33.33 -27.01 -39.01
CA ILE A 1204 -34.04 -28.27 -39.31
C ILE A 1204 -34.92 -28.12 -40.56
N ARG A 1205 -35.59 -26.96 -40.74
CA ARG A 1205 -36.38 -26.64 -41.94
C ARG A 1205 -35.54 -26.59 -43.22
N GLU A 1206 -34.20 -26.49 -43.15
CA GLU A 1206 -33.31 -26.55 -44.31
C GLU A 1206 -32.69 -27.95 -44.57
N LEU A 1207 -32.93 -28.96 -43.73
CA LEU A 1207 -32.37 -30.31 -43.92
C LEU A 1207 -33.13 -31.10 -44.99
N LYS A 1208 -32.38 -31.73 -45.91
CA LYS A 1208 -32.94 -32.58 -46.99
C LYS A 1208 -33.09 -34.07 -46.61
N TYR A 1209 -32.88 -34.41 -45.34
CA TYR A 1209 -32.97 -35.78 -44.81
C TYR A 1209 -33.77 -35.81 -43.51
N GLU A 1210 -34.27 -37.00 -43.14
CA GLU A 1210 -35.04 -37.21 -41.91
C GLU A 1210 -34.14 -37.15 -40.66
N VAL A 1211 -34.57 -36.39 -39.66
CA VAL A 1211 -33.89 -36.23 -38.38
C VAL A 1211 -34.18 -37.43 -37.49
N THR A 1212 -33.20 -38.32 -37.38
CA THR A 1212 -33.32 -39.61 -36.66
C THR A 1212 -32.45 -39.72 -35.41
N ASP A 1213 -31.47 -38.82 -35.23
CA ASP A 1213 -30.55 -38.78 -34.08
C ASP A 1213 -30.07 -37.32 -33.86
N GLY A 1214 -30.60 -36.66 -32.83
CA GLY A 1214 -30.28 -35.29 -32.46
C GLY A 1214 -28.91 -35.16 -31.79
N LYS A 1215 -28.43 -36.22 -31.11
CA LYS A 1215 -27.09 -36.26 -30.53
C LYS A 1215 -26.02 -36.08 -31.61
N LYS A 1216 -26.10 -36.85 -32.70
CA LYS A 1216 -25.18 -36.73 -33.85
C LYS A 1216 -25.16 -35.32 -34.41
N MET A 1217 -26.34 -34.72 -34.66
CA MET A 1217 -26.49 -33.34 -35.14
C MET A 1217 -25.76 -32.31 -34.28
N SER A 1218 -25.62 -32.57 -32.97
CA SER A 1218 -24.94 -31.66 -32.04
C SER A 1218 -23.42 -31.88 -31.90
N THR A 1219 -22.92 -33.07 -32.24
CA THR A 1219 -21.50 -33.46 -32.10
C THR A 1219 -20.63 -32.96 -33.27
N LYS A 1220 -19.30 -33.08 -33.18
CA LYS A 1220 -18.41 -32.72 -34.30
C LYS A 1220 -18.36 -33.86 -35.33
N GLY A 1221 -18.86 -33.61 -36.53
CA GLY A 1221 -18.84 -34.56 -37.66
C GLY A 1221 -19.51 -33.96 -38.91
N PRO A 1222 -19.60 -34.72 -40.02
CA PRO A 1222 -20.28 -34.28 -41.25
C PRO A 1222 -21.80 -34.11 -41.06
N GLU A 1223 -22.38 -34.88 -40.13
CA GLU A 1223 -23.80 -34.77 -39.74
C GLU A 1223 -24.09 -33.59 -38.80
N LYS A 1224 -23.08 -32.76 -38.46
CA LYS A 1224 -23.27 -31.65 -37.53
C LYS A 1224 -24.13 -30.55 -38.17
N VAL A 1225 -25.27 -30.25 -37.54
CA VAL A 1225 -26.13 -29.15 -37.94
C VAL A 1225 -25.75 -27.89 -37.16
N GLN A 1226 -25.68 -26.75 -37.86
CA GLN A 1226 -25.30 -25.48 -37.25
C GLN A 1226 -26.36 -25.03 -36.24
N HIS A 1227 -25.94 -24.30 -35.21
CA HIS A 1227 -26.77 -23.83 -34.08
C HIS A 1227 -27.42 -24.89 -33.17
N ILE A 1228 -27.45 -26.17 -33.55
CA ILE A 1228 -27.87 -27.27 -32.67
C ILE A 1228 -26.73 -27.64 -31.72
N GLY A 1229 -26.82 -27.17 -30.48
CA GLY A 1229 -25.92 -27.55 -29.38
C GLY A 1229 -26.37 -28.85 -28.67
N ALA A 1230 -25.51 -29.42 -27.82
CA ALA A 1230 -25.76 -30.72 -27.17
C ALA A 1230 -27.09 -30.79 -26.38
N SER A 1231 -27.50 -29.70 -25.72
CA SER A 1231 -28.79 -29.61 -25.01
C SER A 1231 -30.01 -29.59 -25.95
N MET A 1232 -29.85 -29.11 -27.18
CA MET A 1232 -30.90 -29.15 -28.21
C MET A 1232 -30.95 -30.52 -28.88
N GLY A 1233 -29.79 -31.11 -29.20
CA GLY A 1233 -29.68 -32.49 -29.70
C GLY A 1233 -30.38 -33.48 -28.77
N ALA A 1234 -30.08 -33.44 -27.48
CA ALA A 1234 -30.72 -34.30 -26.47
C ALA A 1234 -32.24 -34.07 -26.32
N GLN A 1235 -32.74 -32.84 -26.57
CA GLN A 1235 -34.19 -32.57 -26.60
C GLN A 1235 -34.83 -33.17 -27.86
N ILE A 1236 -34.16 -33.11 -29.02
CA ILE A 1236 -34.60 -33.75 -30.26
C ILE A 1236 -34.61 -35.27 -30.11
N ASP A 1237 -33.56 -35.88 -29.53
CA ASP A 1237 -33.52 -37.33 -29.22
C ASP A 1237 -34.70 -37.76 -28.34
N HIS A 1238 -34.98 -36.98 -27.28
CA HIS A 1238 -36.10 -37.24 -26.40
C HIS A 1238 -37.42 -37.15 -27.16
N TRP A 1239 -37.62 -36.09 -27.97
CA TRP A 1239 -38.85 -35.93 -28.75
C TRP A 1239 -39.03 -37.02 -29.80
N LEU A 1240 -37.98 -37.43 -30.52
CA LEU A 1240 -38.08 -38.52 -31.50
C LEU A 1240 -38.53 -39.84 -30.85
N LYS A 1241 -38.03 -40.10 -29.64
CA LYS A 1241 -38.31 -41.31 -28.87
C LYS A 1241 -39.65 -41.29 -28.11
N HIS A 1242 -40.11 -40.11 -27.67
CA HIS A 1242 -41.27 -39.98 -26.77
C HIS A 1242 -42.41 -39.08 -27.31
N ARG A 1243 -42.23 -38.48 -28.50
CA ARG A 1243 -43.13 -37.50 -29.19
C ARG A 1243 -43.56 -36.30 -28.34
N VAL A 1244 -42.86 -36.04 -27.24
CA VAL A 1244 -43.08 -34.94 -26.29
C VAL A 1244 -41.74 -34.28 -26.00
N PHE A 1245 -41.71 -32.94 -25.96
CA PHE A 1245 -40.59 -32.20 -25.37
C PHE A 1245 -40.87 -31.98 -23.89
N GLU A 1246 -40.02 -32.49 -22.99
CA GLU A 1246 -40.22 -32.40 -21.52
C GLU A 1246 -40.53 -30.99 -21.02
N ARG A 1247 -40.04 -29.95 -21.71
CA ARG A 1247 -40.21 -28.53 -21.33
C ARG A 1247 -41.55 -27.91 -21.78
N MET A 1248 -42.27 -28.49 -22.75
CA MET A 1248 -43.59 -27.99 -23.19
C MET A 1248 -44.56 -27.86 -22.01
N ALA A 1249 -44.71 -28.94 -21.23
CA ALA A 1249 -45.65 -29.06 -20.13
C ALA A 1249 -45.36 -28.15 -18.91
N TYR A 1250 -44.30 -27.34 -18.96
CA TYR A 1250 -44.01 -26.27 -18.01
C TYR A 1250 -44.38 -24.90 -18.60
N TYR A 1251 -43.97 -24.60 -19.85
CA TYR A 1251 -44.38 -23.37 -20.54
C TYR A 1251 -45.91 -23.27 -20.70
N GLU A 1252 -46.60 -24.38 -20.98
CA GLU A 1252 -48.07 -24.48 -21.01
C GLU A 1252 -48.75 -24.15 -19.67
N LYS A 1253 -48.02 -24.27 -18.55
CA LYS A 1253 -48.49 -23.94 -17.19
C LYS A 1253 -48.01 -22.57 -16.71
N GLY A 1254 -47.33 -21.79 -17.57
CA GLY A 1254 -46.69 -20.54 -17.18
C GLY A 1254 -45.55 -20.71 -16.17
N GLN A 1255 -44.94 -21.90 -16.10
CA GLN A 1255 -43.90 -22.25 -15.14
C GLN A 1255 -42.55 -22.45 -15.84
N LEU A 1256 -41.45 -22.11 -15.15
CA LEU A 1256 -40.12 -22.47 -15.62
C LEU A 1256 -39.88 -23.98 -15.44
N PRO A 1257 -39.32 -24.69 -16.44
CA PRO A 1257 -38.91 -26.07 -16.26
C PRO A 1257 -37.73 -26.17 -15.27
N PRO A 1258 -37.69 -27.19 -14.40
CA PRO A 1258 -36.67 -27.30 -13.35
C PRO A 1258 -35.26 -27.39 -13.92
N ALA A 1259 -34.32 -26.73 -13.25
CA ALA A 1259 -32.92 -26.69 -13.65
C ALA A 1259 -32.22 -28.06 -13.45
N LYS A 1260 -32.00 -28.75 -14.57
CA LYS A 1260 -31.05 -29.84 -14.78
C LYS A 1260 -30.31 -29.59 -16.09
#